data_AF-W0RRK9-F1
#
_entry.id   AF-W0RRK9-F1
#
_cell.length_a   1.000
_cell.length_b   1.000
_cell.length_c   1.000
_cell.angle_alpha   90.00
_cell.angle_beta   90.00
_cell.angle_gamma   90.00
#
_symmetry.space_group_name_H-M   'P 1'
#
loop_
_entity.id
_entity.type
_entity.pdbx_description
1 polymer ?
#
loop_
_entity_poly.entity_id
_entity_poly.type
_entity_poly.pdbx_seq_one_letter_code
_entity_poly.pdbx_strand_id
1 'polypeptide(L)'
;MIRVRHLVTFGVTAAALVAHPVGAQSREPFAGLDAYVENAMRQWKVPGLGLAIVRNDSVIYAKGYGVKDVNRPDRVDERTLFAIGSASKAFTAASVAMLVDEKKVSLDAPAATYLPGFALADPFASREITVRDLLAHRSGLARGELAWYGSGFDRDEIVRRVRFLQPSWSFRSQFGYQNIMYIAAGQIVAHVANTSWDDFVKARIFTPLGMTGSNTTVRAVPGVADRASPHYTAGDTMKAIAAWRDIDNAGPAGSINSTAVDMAQWVRFQLGDGTFGGKRLLSARMIDEMHSPQTIIRLDSAARALNPDTHLQAYGMGWFVQDYRDRLVVQHGGNVDGFTSLVAMLPEEHFGLVFLTNMNGTGLPTALMNKIFDLQLKAPARDWSGDMRARVEQQQARARTAQQRAEAQRVPNTKPSLPLSAYAGTYSDSLYGDMTIREENGKLNLTFGPIWKGELEHWHFDTFHTKFDTPVLGTIPITFHLNAAAKVDELATDLAGPVTFKKRPDAATSGTAAGRSAAVDYSAPPNAPYTAENVTVPTPMGHTLAGTLTLPNGASKAHPVAAVVTITGSGPEERDEAIPGVNGYRPFRQIADSLGRRGIAVLRMDDRGTGLSTGNHATATSADFAEDIRAGLAYLRTRPEIDASRLALLGHSEGGLIAPLVATKEPALKALVLMAGPGKGGREILTFQLTNLATHDTSLTGAKRDAALAAIPARIDSLARSNPWMGYFLSYDPLATARRIKIPVLILNGSTDQQVTPEQVPALAAAFRAAGNRDVTVKVFPDMNHLFIHDPSGYPLGYSKLPNPRVEPEVLGAVADWLSQRLK
;
A
#
# COMPACT_ATOMS: atom_id res chain seq x y z
N MET A 1 -30.74 64.40 -18.17
CA MET A 1 -31.18 62.99 -18.03
C MET A 1 -30.00 62.07 -18.35
N ILE A 2 -29.21 61.65 -17.34
CA ILE A 2 -28.20 60.59 -17.47
C ILE A 2 -28.19 59.82 -16.14
N ARG A 3 -28.40 58.50 -16.19
CA ARG A 3 -28.43 57.60 -15.04
C ARG A 3 -27.02 57.14 -14.67
N VAL A 4 -26.69 57.23 -13.38
CA VAL A 4 -25.42 56.80 -12.78
C VAL A 4 -25.57 55.40 -12.17
N ARG A 5 -24.60 54.52 -12.44
CA ARG A 5 -24.38 53.22 -11.78
C ARG A 5 -23.63 53.41 -10.47
N HIS A 6 -24.04 52.73 -9.40
CA HIS A 6 -23.30 52.66 -8.13
C HIS A 6 -22.46 51.39 -8.08
N LEU A 7 -21.16 51.59 -7.81
CA LEU A 7 -20.20 50.58 -7.36
C LEU A 7 -20.36 50.42 -5.84
N VAL A 8 -20.47 49.19 -5.35
CA VAL A 8 -20.34 48.86 -3.92
C VAL A 8 -19.03 48.10 -3.73
N THR A 9 -18.12 48.72 -3.00
CA THR A 9 -16.80 48.19 -2.63
C THR A 9 -16.95 47.40 -1.32
N PHE A 10 -16.65 46.10 -1.33
CA PHE A 10 -16.51 45.29 -0.11
C PHE A 10 -15.11 45.47 0.47
N GLY A 11 -15.04 46.02 1.69
CA GLY A 11 -13.80 46.15 2.47
C GLY A 11 -13.37 44.81 3.07
N VAL A 12 -12.11 44.44 2.85
CA VAL A 12 -11.44 43.32 3.52
C VAL A 12 -10.76 43.86 4.78
N THR A 13 -11.31 43.54 5.94
CA THR A 13 -10.64 43.74 7.24
C THR A 13 -9.59 42.65 7.42
N ALA A 14 -8.32 43.01 7.23
CA ALA A 14 -7.18 42.17 7.59
C ALA A 14 -7.08 42.07 9.12
N ALA A 15 -7.44 40.93 9.68
CA ALA A 15 -7.08 40.59 11.06
C ALA A 15 -5.57 40.31 11.12
N ALA A 16 -4.82 41.24 11.70
CA ALA A 16 -3.40 41.04 12.01
C ALA A 16 -3.28 39.90 13.03
N LEU A 17 -2.76 38.73 12.60
CA LEU A 17 -2.21 37.76 13.52
C LEU A 17 -1.01 38.41 14.22
N VAL A 18 -1.15 38.68 15.51
CA VAL A 18 -0.01 39.00 16.37
C VAL A 18 0.81 37.72 16.48
N ALA A 19 1.87 37.62 15.67
CA ALA A 19 2.91 36.62 15.87
C ALA A 19 3.58 36.92 17.21
N HIS A 20 3.34 36.09 18.22
CA HIS A 20 4.19 36.10 19.41
C HIS A 20 5.60 35.66 18.97
N PRO A 21 6.64 36.48 19.20
CA PRO A 21 8.00 36.04 18.96
C PRO A 21 8.28 34.87 19.91
N VAL A 22 8.66 33.71 19.35
CA VAL A 22 9.34 32.65 20.10
C VAL A 22 10.75 33.17 20.39
N GLY A 23 10.84 34.10 21.35
CA GLY A 23 12.08 34.62 21.90
C GLY A 23 12.21 34.16 23.34
N ALA A 24 12.24 32.84 23.57
CA ALA A 24 12.63 32.29 24.86
C ALA A 24 14.13 31.99 24.81
N GLN A 25 14.94 32.91 25.35
CA GLN A 25 16.34 32.67 25.63
C GLN A 25 16.43 31.50 26.63
N SER A 26 17.05 30.40 26.21
CA SER A 26 17.06 29.07 26.85
C SER A 26 17.86 29.02 28.16
N ARG A 27 17.32 29.60 29.24
CA ARG A 27 17.77 29.19 30.58
C ARG A 27 17.23 27.79 30.85
N GLU A 28 18.07 26.91 31.38
CA GLU A 28 17.62 25.59 31.80
C GLU A 28 16.46 25.72 32.80
N PRO A 29 15.36 24.96 32.63
CA PRO A 29 14.23 25.02 33.55
C PRO A 29 14.52 24.33 34.89
N PHE A 30 15.56 23.49 34.93
CA PHE A 30 16.04 22.79 36.10
C PHE A 30 17.56 22.90 36.14
N ALA A 31 18.13 23.19 37.31
CA ALA A 31 19.57 23.35 37.45
C ALA A 31 20.35 22.08 37.08
N GLY A 32 21.33 22.21 36.18
CA GLY A 32 22.24 21.13 35.78
C GLY A 32 21.65 20.18 34.74
N LEU A 33 20.56 20.57 34.08
CA LEU A 33 19.87 19.71 33.12
C LEU A 33 20.73 19.44 31.88
N ASP A 34 21.37 20.45 31.28
CA ASP A 34 22.16 20.25 30.07
C ASP A 34 23.36 19.36 30.35
N ALA A 35 24.02 19.57 31.48
CA ALA A 35 25.14 18.73 31.91
C ALA A 35 24.70 17.26 32.06
N TYR A 36 23.52 17.00 32.62
CA TYR A 36 22.97 15.66 32.71
C TYR A 36 22.65 15.07 31.34
N VAL A 37 21.97 15.83 30.47
CA VAL A 37 21.60 15.40 29.11
C VAL A 37 22.83 15.06 28.29
N GLU A 38 23.84 15.93 28.27
CA GLU A 38 25.08 15.70 27.53
C GLU A 38 25.84 14.49 28.07
N ASN A 39 25.88 14.32 29.39
CA ASN A 39 26.53 13.15 29.99
C ASN A 39 25.80 11.86 29.63
N ALA A 40 24.48 11.85 29.69
CA ALA A 40 23.67 10.71 29.28
C ALA A 40 23.86 10.42 27.78
N MET A 41 23.83 11.43 26.90
CA MET A 41 24.09 11.22 25.46
C MET A 41 25.45 10.56 25.21
N ARG A 42 26.51 10.95 25.93
CA ARG A 42 27.83 10.31 25.84
C ARG A 42 27.78 8.85 26.31
N GLN A 43 27.16 8.56 27.46
CA GLN A 43 27.02 7.20 28.00
C GLN A 43 26.24 6.27 27.06
N TRP A 44 25.15 6.78 26.49
CA TRP A 44 24.27 6.04 25.59
C TRP A 44 24.76 6.02 24.14
N LYS A 45 25.84 6.76 23.83
CA LYS A 45 26.39 6.95 22.48
C LYS A 45 25.33 7.45 21.49
N VAL A 46 24.48 8.38 21.91
CA VAL A 46 23.44 8.97 21.03
C VAL A 46 24.01 10.19 20.31
N PRO A 47 24.02 10.23 18.96
CA PRO A 47 24.66 11.32 18.22
C PRO A 47 23.99 12.68 18.41
N GLY A 48 22.66 12.71 18.35
CA GLY A 48 21.86 13.93 18.36
C GLY A 48 20.51 13.75 19.07
N LEU A 49 20.02 14.82 19.68
CA LEU A 49 18.77 14.88 20.43
C LEU A 49 18.11 16.25 20.26
N GLY A 50 16.84 16.27 19.84
CA GLY A 50 15.94 17.40 20.06
C GLY A 50 15.11 17.18 21.32
N LEU A 51 15.07 18.17 22.21
CA LEU A 51 14.32 18.16 23.47
C LEU A 51 13.40 19.37 23.54
N ALA A 52 12.13 19.16 23.91
CA ALA A 52 11.24 20.24 24.35
C ALA A 52 10.50 19.88 25.64
N ILE A 53 10.24 20.90 26.46
CA ILE A 53 9.53 20.79 27.74
C ILE A 53 8.40 21.81 27.73
N VAL A 54 7.20 21.30 27.96
CA VAL A 54 5.96 22.07 28.07
C VAL A 54 5.50 22.06 29.52
N ARG A 55 5.15 23.25 30.04
CA ARG A 55 4.49 23.40 31.33
C ARG A 55 3.34 24.37 31.17
N ASN A 56 2.17 23.97 31.63
CA ASN A 56 0.90 24.63 31.35
C ASN A 56 0.75 24.79 29.82
N ASP A 57 0.39 25.97 29.35
CA ASP A 57 0.29 26.29 27.92
C ASP A 57 1.57 26.96 27.38
N SER A 58 2.75 26.60 27.90
CA SER A 58 4.02 27.25 27.52
C SER A 58 5.13 26.25 27.25
N VAL A 59 5.86 26.47 26.15
CA VAL A 59 7.14 25.80 25.89
C VAL A 59 8.21 26.51 26.72
N ILE A 60 8.58 25.91 27.85
CA ILE A 60 9.53 26.51 28.79
C ILE A 60 10.99 26.18 28.45
N TYR A 61 11.20 25.20 27.57
CA TYR A 61 12.51 24.79 27.11
C TYR A 61 12.39 24.09 25.75
N ALA A 62 13.27 24.43 24.81
CA ALA A 62 13.43 23.73 23.54
C ALA A 62 14.89 23.87 23.11
N LYS A 63 15.59 22.76 22.88
CA LYS A 63 17.02 22.76 22.53
C LYS A 63 17.40 21.50 21.76
N GLY A 64 18.35 21.66 20.84
CA GLY A 64 19.08 20.55 20.23
C GLY A 64 20.44 20.29 20.87
N TYR A 65 20.85 19.03 20.92
CA TYR A 65 22.13 18.58 21.43
C TYR A 65 22.80 17.66 20.41
N GLY A 66 24.13 17.66 20.39
CA GLY A 66 24.92 16.76 19.55
C GLY A 66 24.89 17.15 18.06
N VAL A 67 24.92 16.16 17.17
CA VAL A 67 25.08 16.33 15.72
C VAL A 67 23.99 15.63 14.91
N LYS A 68 23.66 16.22 13.75
CA LYS A 68 22.69 15.68 12.79
C LYS A 68 23.19 14.42 12.10
N ASP A 69 24.48 14.38 11.79
CA ASP A 69 25.19 13.28 11.13
C ASP A 69 26.58 13.14 11.73
N VAL A 70 26.99 11.94 12.15
CA VAL A 70 28.33 11.72 12.75
C VAL A 70 29.50 12.03 11.83
N ASN A 71 29.26 12.12 10.51
CA ASN A 71 30.28 12.46 9.52
C ASN A 71 30.30 13.96 9.18
N ARG A 72 29.44 14.77 9.80
CA ARG A 72 29.31 16.21 9.53
C ARG A 72 29.31 17.01 10.84
N PRO A 73 29.78 18.26 10.83
CA PRO A 73 29.80 19.09 12.04
C PRO A 73 28.44 19.69 12.41
N ASP A 74 27.42 19.52 11.56
CA ASP A 74 26.12 20.18 11.70
C ASP A 74 25.41 19.78 13.01
N ARG A 75 25.10 20.77 13.83
CA ARG A 75 24.48 20.59 15.14
C ARG A 75 22.98 20.40 15.02
N VAL A 76 22.42 19.52 15.84
CA VAL A 76 20.97 19.47 16.07
C VAL A 76 20.55 20.75 16.80
N ASP A 77 19.44 21.32 16.38
CA ASP A 77 18.71 22.39 17.05
C ASP A 77 17.25 21.95 17.32
N GLU A 78 16.43 22.85 17.87
CA GLU A 78 15.03 22.56 18.20
C GLU A 78 14.11 22.40 16.98
N ARG A 79 14.57 22.80 15.78
CA ARG A 79 13.85 22.76 14.50
C ARG A 79 14.30 21.66 13.57
N THR A 80 15.36 20.95 13.92
CA THR A 80 15.86 19.79 13.18
C THR A 80 14.78 18.73 13.04
N LEU A 81 14.55 18.26 11.81
CA LEU A 81 13.56 17.23 11.49
C LEU A 81 14.06 15.83 11.88
N PHE A 82 13.21 15.09 12.59
CA PHE A 82 13.38 13.68 12.94
C PHE A 82 12.14 12.87 12.54
N ALA A 83 12.31 11.57 12.29
CA ALA A 83 11.17 10.68 12.19
C ALA A 83 10.64 10.35 13.59
N ILE A 84 9.34 10.50 13.84
CA ILE A 84 8.74 10.23 15.16
C ILE A 84 8.25 8.79 15.30
N GLY A 85 8.31 7.99 14.24
CA GLY A 85 7.93 6.58 14.27
C GLY A 85 6.51 6.38 14.81
N SER A 86 6.36 5.39 15.68
CA SER A 86 5.05 5.01 16.23
C SER A 86 4.34 6.07 17.10
N ALA A 87 4.98 7.17 17.47
CA ALA A 87 4.26 8.31 18.06
C ALA A 87 3.19 8.87 17.10
N SER A 88 3.30 8.58 15.79
CA SER A 88 2.28 8.88 14.78
C SER A 88 0.89 8.29 15.10
N LYS A 89 0.83 7.18 15.86
CA LYS A 89 -0.41 6.53 16.27
C LYS A 89 -1.34 7.45 17.05
N ALA A 90 -0.79 8.29 17.91
CA ALA A 90 -1.56 9.27 18.67
C ALA A 90 -2.29 10.29 17.76
N PHE A 91 -1.68 10.67 16.63
CA PHE A 91 -2.31 11.57 15.65
C PHE A 91 -3.45 10.87 14.90
N THR A 92 -3.30 9.59 14.58
CA THR A 92 -4.37 8.77 13.99
C THR A 92 -5.53 8.61 14.96
N ALA A 93 -5.26 8.31 16.23
CA ALA A 93 -6.29 8.23 17.27
C ALA A 93 -7.05 9.56 17.42
N ALA A 94 -6.35 10.69 17.47
CA ALA A 94 -6.97 12.01 17.52
C ALA A 94 -7.78 12.34 16.25
N SER A 95 -7.34 11.89 15.07
CA SER A 95 -8.07 12.07 13.82
C SER A 95 -9.41 11.33 13.83
N VAL A 96 -9.42 10.07 14.31
CA VAL A 96 -10.66 9.32 14.52
C VAL A 96 -11.52 10.02 15.58
N ALA A 97 -10.93 10.48 16.68
CA ALA A 97 -11.65 11.16 17.75
C ALA A 97 -12.34 12.46 17.28
N MET A 98 -11.71 13.23 16.39
CA MET A 98 -12.34 14.39 15.75
C MET A 98 -13.57 13.99 14.94
N LEU A 99 -13.51 12.88 14.20
CA LEU A 99 -14.66 12.34 13.46
C LEU A 99 -15.75 11.77 14.38
N VAL A 100 -15.40 11.31 15.58
CA VAL A 100 -16.36 10.90 16.62
C VAL A 100 -17.11 12.11 17.17
N ASP A 101 -16.43 13.22 17.46
CA ASP A 101 -17.09 14.46 17.89
C ASP A 101 -18.00 15.03 16.79
N GLU A 102 -17.61 14.87 15.52
CA GLU A 102 -18.45 15.19 14.36
C GLU A 102 -19.60 14.18 14.13
N LYS A 103 -19.72 13.14 14.96
CA LYS A 103 -20.71 12.04 14.87
C LYS A 103 -20.66 11.27 13.54
N LYS A 104 -19.52 11.29 12.86
CA LYS A 104 -19.28 10.54 11.61
C LYS A 104 -18.72 9.15 11.86
N VAL A 105 -18.00 8.97 12.96
CA VAL A 105 -17.47 7.69 13.41
C VAL A 105 -18.01 7.36 14.80
N SER A 106 -18.34 6.11 15.05
CA SER A 106 -18.57 5.56 16.38
C SER A 106 -17.42 4.65 16.74
N LEU A 107 -16.85 4.84 17.95
CA LEU A 107 -15.75 4.01 18.44
C LEU A 107 -16.14 2.55 18.56
N ASP A 108 -17.39 2.29 18.95
CA ASP A 108 -17.89 0.95 19.24
C ASP A 108 -18.67 0.35 18.06
N ALA A 109 -18.68 1.01 16.89
CA ALA A 109 -19.19 0.41 15.66
C ALA A 109 -18.16 -0.56 15.07
N PRO A 110 -18.61 -1.65 14.40
CA PRO A 110 -17.72 -2.55 13.68
C PRO A 110 -16.87 -1.80 12.66
N ALA A 111 -15.57 -2.08 12.59
CA ALA A 111 -14.64 -1.43 11.66
C ALA A 111 -15.07 -1.59 10.19
N ALA A 112 -15.65 -2.74 9.85
CA ALA A 112 -16.19 -3.03 8.52
C ALA A 112 -17.32 -2.08 8.08
N THR A 113 -17.95 -1.35 9.01
CA THR A 113 -18.93 -0.28 8.70
C THR A 113 -18.29 0.84 7.88
N TYR A 114 -17.02 1.14 8.17
CA TYR A 114 -16.27 2.22 7.54
C TYR A 114 -15.27 1.72 6.50
N LEU A 115 -14.91 0.43 6.54
CA LEU A 115 -14.03 -0.23 5.58
C LEU A 115 -14.70 -1.49 5.02
N PRO A 116 -15.56 -1.34 3.99
CA PRO A 116 -16.16 -2.50 3.32
C PRO A 116 -15.09 -3.48 2.83
N GLY A 117 -15.21 -4.76 3.20
CA GLY A 117 -14.24 -5.80 2.86
C GLY A 117 -13.09 -5.99 3.86
N PHE A 118 -13.02 -5.18 4.92
CA PHE A 118 -12.13 -5.44 6.06
C PHE A 118 -12.52 -6.77 6.75
N ALA A 119 -11.53 -7.64 6.94
CA ALA A 119 -11.71 -8.94 7.59
C ALA A 119 -10.40 -9.39 8.24
N LEU A 120 -10.52 -10.17 9.32
CA LEU A 120 -9.45 -10.92 9.96
C LEU A 120 -9.55 -12.40 9.58
N ALA A 121 -8.56 -13.21 9.96
CA ALA A 121 -8.62 -14.66 9.76
C ALA A 121 -9.80 -15.32 10.50
N ASP A 122 -10.09 -14.83 11.72
CA ASP A 122 -11.21 -15.29 12.53
C ASP A 122 -12.52 -14.58 12.08
N PRO A 123 -13.56 -15.32 11.64
CA PRO A 123 -14.82 -14.73 11.19
C PRO A 123 -15.63 -14.02 12.29
N PHE A 124 -15.54 -14.48 13.54
CA PHE A 124 -16.18 -13.81 14.67
C PHE A 124 -15.47 -12.49 14.97
N ALA A 125 -14.15 -12.50 15.11
CA ALA A 125 -13.38 -11.28 15.32
C ALA A 125 -13.58 -10.29 14.16
N SER A 126 -13.68 -10.76 12.92
CA SER A 126 -13.96 -9.91 11.75
C SER A 126 -15.27 -9.12 11.86
N ARG A 127 -16.32 -9.74 12.43
CA ARG A 127 -17.63 -9.08 12.60
C ARG A 127 -17.66 -8.15 13.80
N GLU A 128 -16.98 -8.53 14.88
CA GLU A 128 -17.10 -7.88 16.19
C GLU A 128 -16.01 -6.83 16.47
N ILE A 129 -14.95 -6.79 15.66
CA ILE A 129 -13.89 -5.81 15.83
C ILE A 129 -14.38 -4.40 15.51
N THR A 130 -14.23 -3.52 16.49
CA THR A 130 -14.67 -2.12 16.48
C THR A 130 -13.52 -1.17 16.20
N VAL A 131 -13.84 0.09 15.89
CA VAL A 131 -12.82 1.15 15.75
C VAL A 131 -11.98 1.30 17.02
N ARG A 132 -12.59 1.18 18.20
CA ARG A 132 -11.91 1.17 19.50
C ARG A 132 -10.92 0.02 19.60
N ASP A 133 -11.28 -1.17 19.15
CA ASP A 133 -10.38 -2.33 19.19
C ASP A 133 -9.12 -2.11 18.35
N LEU A 134 -9.25 -1.42 17.20
CA LEU A 134 -8.12 -1.07 16.34
C LEU A 134 -7.14 -0.14 17.08
N LEU A 135 -7.67 0.90 17.73
CA LEU A 135 -6.87 1.91 18.43
C LEU A 135 -6.30 1.39 19.76
N ALA A 136 -6.94 0.41 20.39
CA ALA A 136 -6.55 -0.13 21.69
C ALA A 136 -5.66 -1.39 21.62
N HIS A 137 -5.21 -1.83 20.44
CA HIS A 137 -4.37 -3.03 20.26
C HIS A 137 -4.96 -4.31 20.87
N ARG A 138 -6.25 -4.55 20.66
CA ARG A 138 -6.96 -5.70 21.25
C ARG A 138 -7.64 -6.61 20.21
N SER A 139 -7.01 -6.73 19.03
CA SER A 139 -7.48 -7.57 17.92
C SER A 139 -7.23 -9.06 18.09
N GLY A 140 -6.38 -9.49 19.04
CA GLY A 140 -5.95 -10.88 19.19
C GLY A 140 -4.78 -11.29 18.27
N LEU A 141 -4.29 -10.37 17.44
CA LEU A 141 -3.18 -10.62 16.51
C LEU A 141 -1.82 -10.28 17.14
N ALA A 142 -0.79 -11.09 16.85
CA ALA A 142 0.61 -10.69 16.98
C ALA A 142 1.11 -9.96 15.72
N ARG A 143 2.32 -9.41 15.78
CA ARG A 143 2.85 -8.46 14.79
C ARG A 143 2.88 -9.06 13.37
N GLY A 144 2.64 -8.24 12.36
CA GLY A 144 2.66 -8.62 10.94
C GLY A 144 3.56 -7.72 10.09
N GLU A 145 4.80 -7.49 10.55
CA GLU A 145 5.60 -6.35 10.11
C GLU A 145 5.98 -6.38 8.63
N LEU A 146 6.28 -7.55 8.05
CA LEU A 146 6.68 -7.68 6.65
C LEU A 146 5.57 -7.30 5.65
N ALA A 147 4.32 -7.20 6.09
CA ALA A 147 3.23 -6.77 5.23
C ALA A 147 3.40 -5.29 4.84
N TRP A 148 3.96 -4.45 5.71
CA TRP A 148 4.12 -3.01 5.45
C TRP A 148 5.59 -2.59 5.38
N TYR A 149 6.48 -3.18 6.19
CA TYR A 149 7.88 -2.77 6.28
C TYR A 149 8.69 -3.37 5.13
N GLY A 150 9.07 -2.53 4.18
CA GLY A 150 9.84 -2.97 3.01
C GLY A 150 9.07 -3.79 1.99
N SER A 151 7.74 -3.77 2.07
CA SER A 151 6.87 -4.33 1.04
C SER A 151 6.61 -3.30 -0.07
N GLY A 152 6.12 -3.77 -1.22
CA GLY A 152 5.59 -2.91 -2.29
C GLY A 152 4.10 -2.63 -2.15
N PHE A 153 3.46 -3.03 -1.05
CA PHE A 153 2.02 -2.91 -0.86
C PHE A 153 1.64 -1.50 -0.42
N ASP A 154 0.55 -0.99 -0.97
CA ASP A 154 -0.10 0.21 -0.45
C ASP A 154 -0.92 -0.09 0.82
N ARG A 155 -1.49 0.96 1.43
CA ARG A 155 -2.23 0.87 2.68
C ARG A 155 -3.45 -0.07 2.58
N ASP A 156 -4.16 -0.06 1.46
CA ASP A 156 -5.38 -0.85 1.29
C ASP A 156 -5.05 -2.33 1.13
N GLU A 157 -3.99 -2.63 0.38
CA GLU A 157 -3.50 -3.99 0.23
C GLU A 157 -2.96 -4.56 1.55
N ILE A 158 -2.24 -3.75 2.35
CA ILE A 158 -1.80 -4.12 3.70
C ILE A 158 -3.00 -4.47 4.58
N VAL A 159 -4.01 -3.61 4.60
CA VAL A 159 -5.24 -3.81 5.39
C VAL A 159 -6.01 -5.03 4.90
N ARG A 160 -6.08 -5.26 3.58
CA ARG A 160 -6.76 -6.43 3.00
C ARG A 160 -6.07 -7.73 3.40
N ARG A 161 -4.73 -7.77 3.36
CA ARG A 161 -3.92 -8.96 3.63
C ARG A 161 -3.94 -9.40 5.09
N VAL A 162 -4.34 -8.54 6.03
CA VAL A 162 -4.43 -8.91 7.45
C VAL A 162 -5.34 -10.11 7.71
N ARG A 163 -6.28 -10.40 6.80
CA ARG A 163 -7.12 -11.61 6.83
C ARG A 163 -6.35 -12.93 6.82
N PHE A 164 -5.08 -12.91 6.39
CA PHE A 164 -4.22 -14.08 6.34
C PHE A 164 -3.40 -14.26 7.63
N LEU A 165 -3.34 -13.23 8.48
CA LEU A 165 -2.62 -13.28 9.75
C LEU A 165 -3.43 -14.05 10.80
N GLN A 166 -2.88 -15.17 11.24
CA GLN A 166 -3.52 -16.00 12.27
C GLN A 166 -3.49 -15.30 13.64
N PRO A 167 -4.55 -15.39 14.44
CA PRO A 167 -4.55 -14.87 15.79
C PRO A 167 -3.55 -15.63 16.67
N SER A 168 -2.80 -14.89 17.49
CA SER A 168 -1.92 -15.48 18.50
C SER A 168 -2.64 -15.65 19.84
N TRP A 169 -3.73 -14.90 20.03
CA TRP A 169 -4.54 -14.92 21.24
C TRP A 169 -6.02 -14.77 20.90
N SER A 170 -6.88 -15.15 21.84
CA SER A 170 -8.32 -14.94 21.69
C SER A 170 -8.65 -13.45 21.52
N PHE A 171 -9.68 -13.16 20.72
CA PHE A 171 -10.12 -11.79 20.47
C PHE A 171 -10.37 -11.03 21.79
N ARG A 172 -9.79 -9.82 21.93
CA ARG A 172 -9.80 -8.95 23.12
C ARG A 172 -9.16 -9.51 24.40
N SER A 173 -8.56 -10.71 24.39
CA SER A 173 -8.09 -11.33 25.64
C SER A 173 -6.85 -10.68 26.24
N GLN A 174 -6.08 -9.95 25.44
CA GLN A 174 -4.85 -9.28 25.88
C GLN A 174 -4.43 -8.17 24.90
N PHE A 175 -3.48 -7.35 25.34
CA PHE A 175 -2.77 -6.41 24.50
C PHE A 175 -1.89 -7.13 23.47
N GLY A 176 -2.09 -6.82 22.19
CA GLY A 176 -1.28 -7.29 21.07
C GLY A 176 -0.96 -6.12 20.14
N TYR A 177 0.27 -5.60 20.21
CA TYR A 177 0.68 -4.42 19.45
C TYR A 177 0.58 -4.64 17.95
N GLN A 178 -0.24 -3.84 17.25
CA GLN A 178 -0.56 -3.99 15.84
C GLN A 178 -0.40 -2.71 15.03
N ASN A 179 0.57 -2.69 14.11
CA ASN A 179 0.72 -1.60 13.15
C ASN A 179 -0.40 -1.59 12.10
N ILE A 180 -0.80 -2.76 11.59
CA ILE A 180 -1.81 -2.86 10.52
C ILE A 180 -3.18 -2.33 10.99
N MET A 181 -3.52 -2.51 12.27
CA MET A 181 -4.77 -1.96 12.83
C MET A 181 -4.79 -0.42 12.83
N TYR A 182 -3.63 0.23 12.99
CA TYR A 182 -3.52 1.68 12.86
C TYR A 182 -3.56 2.15 11.41
N ILE A 183 -3.02 1.36 10.48
CA ILE A 183 -3.20 1.61 9.03
C ILE A 183 -4.69 1.54 8.67
N ALA A 184 -5.41 0.54 9.19
CA ALA A 184 -6.86 0.44 9.03
C ALA A 184 -7.59 1.65 9.64
N ALA A 185 -7.23 2.08 10.86
CA ALA A 185 -7.81 3.28 11.46
C ALA A 185 -7.55 4.55 10.63
N GLY A 186 -6.37 4.68 10.01
CA GLY A 186 -6.09 5.75 9.05
C GLY A 186 -6.95 5.67 7.79
N GLN A 187 -7.22 4.46 7.28
CA GLN A 187 -8.14 4.29 6.15
C GLN A 187 -9.59 4.61 6.50
N ILE A 188 -10.02 4.39 7.75
CA ILE A 188 -11.33 4.86 8.23
C ILE A 188 -11.40 6.38 8.13
N VAL A 189 -10.35 7.09 8.58
CA VAL A 189 -10.28 8.56 8.46
C VAL A 189 -10.39 8.98 7.00
N ALA A 190 -9.62 8.32 6.12
CA ALA A 190 -9.61 8.65 4.71
C ALA A 190 -10.97 8.46 4.03
N HIS A 191 -11.61 7.31 4.27
CA HIS A 191 -12.91 6.97 3.70
C HIS A 191 -14.02 7.90 4.19
N VAL A 192 -14.09 8.14 5.51
CA VAL A 192 -15.17 8.93 6.12
C VAL A 192 -15.01 10.43 5.82
N ALA A 193 -13.78 10.94 5.76
CA ALA A 193 -13.51 12.34 5.48
C ALA A 193 -13.38 12.66 3.98
N ASN A 194 -13.41 11.64 3.10
CA ASN A 194 -13.22 11.76 1.66
C ASN A 194 -11.95 12.56 1.27
N THR A 195 -10.84 12.23 1.93
CA THR A 195 -9.51 12.82 1.73
C THR A 195 -8.46 11.78 2.08
N SER A 196 -7.18 12.00 1.79
CA SER A 196 -6.13 11.14 2.36
C SER A 196 -5.98 11.39 3.87
N TRP A 197 -5.50 10.37 4.61
CA TRP A 197 -5.13 10.55 6.02
C TRP A 197 -4.04 11.63 6.18
N ASP A 198 -3.10 11.68 5.24
CA ASP A 198 -2.00 12.64 5.20
C ASP A 198 -2.50 14.09 5.15
N ASP A 199 -3.42 14.36 4.22
CA ASP A 199 -4.04 15.67 4.06
C ASP A 199 -4.94 16.02 5.25
N PHE A 200 -5.64 15.02 5.81
CA PHE A 200 -6.47 15.21 7.00
C PHE A 200 -5.63 15.67 8.19
N VAL A 201 -4.55 14.95 8.52
CA VAL A 201 -3.65 15.30 9.62
C VAL A 201 -3.03 16.68 9.39
N LYS A 202 -2.56 16.96 8.16
CA LYS A 202 -2.00 18.27 7.82
C LYS A 202 -3.02 19.41 8.02
N ALA A 203 -4.23 19.25 7.51
CA ALA A 203 -5.25 20.30 7.52
C ALA A 203 -5.90 20.49 8.90
N ARG A 204 -6.11 19.39 9.65
CA ARG A 204 -6.91 19.38 10.89
C ARG A 204 -6.05 19.42 12.15
N ILE A 205 -4.77 19.03 12.07
CA ILE A 205 -3.85 19.01 13.22
C ILE A 205 -2.64 19.90 12.96
N PHE A 206 -1.81 19.64 11.95
CA PHE A 206 -0.56 20.39 11.80
C PHE A 206 -0.78 21.89 11.57
N THR A 207 -1.67 22.24 10.64
CA THR A 207 -1.93 23.64 10.29
C THR A 207 -2.53 24.41 11.48
N PRO A 208 -3.59 23.94 12.18
CA PRO A 208 -4.14 24.66 13.33
C PRO A 208 -3.19 24.78 14.53
N LEU A 209 -2.26 23.83 14.69
CA LEU A 209 -1.27 23.85 15.76
C LEU A 209 0.03 24.59 15.38
N GLY A 210 0.14 25.07 14.13
CA GLY A 210 1.35 25.75 13.65
C GLY A 210 2.57 24.83 13.50
N MET A 211 2.35 23.53 13.31
CA MET A 211 3.41 22.52 13.14
C MET A 211 3.98 22.54 11.70
N THR A 212 4.61 23.65 11.33
CA THR A 212 5.02 23.92 9.94
C THR A 212 6.22 23.10 9.46
N GLY A 213 7.02 22.54 10.38
CA GLY A 213 8.11 21.63 10.04
C GLY A 213 7.66 20.18 9.85
N SER A 214 6.42 19.86 10.24
CA SER A 214 5.92 18.49 10.27
C SER A 214 5.34 18.03 8.94
N ASN A 215 5.58 16.76 8.60
CA ASN A 215 5.02 16.10 7.42
C ASN A 215 4.74 14.61 7.68
N THR A 216 4.07 13.95 6.74
CA THR A 216 3.71 12.52 6.82
C THR A 216 4.41 11.65 5.77
N THR A 217 5.40 12.21 5.06
CA THR A 217 6.03 11.54 3.92
C THR A 217 7.55 11.61 3.97
N VAL A 218 8.17 10.44 3.92
CA VAL A 218 9.63 10.30 3.83
C VAL A 218 10.13 10.80 2.46
N ARG A 219 9.30 10.74 1.42
CA ARG A 219 9.68 11.18 0.06
C ARG A 219 9.97 12.68 -0.05
N ALA A 220 9.42 13.49 0.87
CA ALA A 220 9.73 14.92 0.92
C ALA A 220 11.03 15.24 1.69
N VAL A 221 11.52 14.32 2.52
CA VAL A 221 12.67 14.53 3.41
C VAL A 221 13.95 14.94 2.65
N PRO A 222 14.29 14.38 1.48
CA PRO A 222 15.45 14.83 0.70
C PRO A 222 15.46 16.34 0.40
N GLY A 223 14.29 16.98 0.32
CA GLY A 223 14.14 18.43 0.12
C GLY A 223 14.21 19.28 1.38
N VAL A 224 14.25 18.68 2.58
CA VAL A 224 14.32 19.41 3.85
C VAL A 224 15.78 19.66 4.24
N ALA A 225 16.20 20.91 4.27
CA ALA A 225 17.59 21.28 4.58
C ALA A 225 17.98 20.92 6.02
N ASP A 226 17.11 21.21 6.98
CA ASP A 226 17.36 20.99 8.40
C ASP A 226 16.78 19.65 8.89
N ARG A 227 17.54 18.58 8.72
CA ARG A 227 17.15 17.21 9.08
C ARG A 227 18.28 16.43 9.72
N ALA A 228 17.93 15.48 10.58
CA ALA A 228 18.90 14.53 11.11
C ALA A 228 19.12 13.35 10.14
N SER A 229 20.35 12.85 10.05
CA SER A 229 20.65 11.56 9.45
C SER A 229 20.32 10.45 10.44
N PRO A 230 19.74 9.32 10.01
CA PRO A 230 19.53 8.17 10.89
C PRO A 230 20.86 7.46 11.17
N HIS A 231 21.05 6.87 12.36
CA HIS A 231 22.29 6.15 12.68
C HIS A 231 22.07 4.73 13.19
N TYR A 232 23.09 3.90 12.99
CA TYR A 232 23.19 2.56 13.54
C TYR A 232 24.62 2.29 14.02
N THR A 233 24.77 1.29 14.88
CA THR A 233 26.07 0.84 15.37
C THR A 233 26.51 -0.42 14.61
N ALA A 234 27.69 -0.37 13.99
CA ALA A 234 28.37 -1.52 13.40
C ALA A 234 29.60 -1.87 14.24
N GLY A 235 29.51 -2.92 15.07
CA GLY A 235 30.53 -3.24 16.07
C GLY A 235 30.62 -2.13 17.13
N ASP A 236 31.78 -1.49 17.25
CA ASP A 236 31.97 -0.32 18.14
C ASP A 236 31.86 1.03 17.41
N THR A 237 31.62 1.02 16.10
CA THR A 237 31.60 2.23 15.26
C THR A 237 30.18 2.68 14.96
N MET A 238 29.89 3.96 15.20
CA MET A 238 28.64 4.60 14.80
C MET A 238 28.69 4.97 13.32
N LYS A 239 27.62 4.70 12.57
CA LYS A 239 27.52 5.02 11.15
C LYS A 239 26.17 5.65 10.82
N ALA A 240 26.19 6.61 9.90
CA ALA A 240 24.98 7.18 9.32
C ALA A 240 24.39 6.23 8.28
N ILE A 241 23.06 6.21 8.19
CA ILE A 241 22.29 5.49 7.18
C ILE A 241 22.06 6.46 6.02
N ALA A 242 22.37 6.02 4.79
CA ALA A 242 22.44 6.90 3.62
C ALA A 242 21.11 7.61 3.29
N ALA A 243 19.99 6.96 3.54
CA ALA A 243 18.66 7.50 3.28
C ALA A 243 17.65 7.02 4.33
N TRP A 244 16.65 7.85 4.60
CA TRP A 244 15.50 7.46 5.41
C TRP A 244 14.71 6.38 4.68
N ARG A 245 14.22 5.38 5.41
CA ARG A 245 13.41 4.31 4.84
C ARG A 245 12.03 4.84 4.46
N ASP A 246 11.65 4.68 3.20
CA ASP A 246 10.26 4.94 2.78
C ASP A 246 9.34 3.94 3.46
N ILE A 247 8.49 4.46 4.34
CA ILE A 247 7.43 3.75 5.05
C ILE A 247 6.11 4.50 4.89
N ASP A 248 5.92 5.28 3.82
CA ASP A 248 4.71 6.10 3.60
C ASP A 248 3.42 5.24 3.57
N ASN A 249 3.55 3.98 3.14
CA ASN A 249 2.49 2.97 3.19
C ASN A 249 2.03 2.61 4.62
N ALA A 250 2.78 3.00 5.64
CA ALA A 250 2.44 2.85 7.06
C ALA A 250 2.23 4.20 7.78
N GLY A 251 1.99 5.29 7.03
CA GLY A 251 1.78 6.65 7.55
C GLY A 251 0.99 6.72 8.88
N PRO A 252 -0.25 6.23 8.92
CA PRO A 252 -1.09 6.23 10.11
C PRO A 252 -0.50 5.53 11.35
N ALA A 253 0.45 4.62 11.15
CA ALA A 253 1.11 3.87 12.19
C ALA A 253 2.51 4.40 12.54
N GLY A 254 3.21 5.10 11.65
CA GLY A 254 4.65 5.31 11.84
C GLY A 254 5.38 6.45 11.11
N SER A 255 4.77 7.16 10.16
CA SER A 255 5.57 7.92 9.16
C SER A 255 5.50 9.44 9.30
N ILE A 256 5.07 9.95 10.46
CA ILE A 256 5.20 11.37 10.76
C ILE A 256 6.67 11.72 11.00
N ASN A 257 7.09 12.82 10.40
CA ASN A 257 8.38 13.46 10.63
C ASN A 257 8.11 14.83 11.25
N SER A 258 8.81 15.18 12.32
CA SER A 258 8.51 16.39 13.10
C SER A 258 9.76 16.94 13.79
N THR A 259 9.60 18.08 14.46
CA THR A 259 10.64 18.82 15.16
C THR A 259 10.30 18.90 16.65
N ALA A 260 11.26 19.22 17.52
CA ALA A 260 10.99 19.34 18.95
C ALA A 260 9.96 20.45 19.22
N VAL A 261 10.04 21.57 18.50
CA VAL A 261 9.10 22.70 18.67
C VAL A 261 7.70 22.43 18.14
N ASP A 262 7.56 21.68 17.05
CA ASP A 262 6.25 21.31 16.50
C ASP A 262 5.56 20.30 17.42
N MET A 263 6.28 19.28 17.86
CA MET A 263 5.76 18.31 18.82
C MET A 263 5.44 18.94 20.18
N ALA A 264 6.11 20.03 20.56
CA ALA A 264 5.71 20.80 21.74
C ALA A 264 4.33 21.46 21.58
N GLN A 265 3.95 21.90 20.36
CA GLN A 265 2.59 22.38 20.09
C GLN A 265 1.55 21.26 20.20
N TRP A 266 1.91 20.06 19.72
CA TRP A 266 1.09 18.86 19.91
C TRP A 266 0.86 18.53 21.39
N VAL A 267 1.92 18.60 22.22
CA VAL A 267 1.82 18.39 23.67
C VAL A 267 0.96 19.46 24.33
N ARG A 268 1.11 20.74 23.97
CA ARG A 268 0.24 21.82 24.46
C ARG A 268 -1.23 21.57 24.14
N PHE A 269 -1.53 21.13 22.92
CA PHE A 269 -2.89 20.78 22.51
C PHE A 269 -3.49 19.64 23.34
N GLN A 270 -2.69 18.61 23.65
CA GLN A 270 -3.12 17.49 24.48
C GLN A 270 -3.32 17.88 25.95
N LEU A 271 -2.41 18.68 26.52
CA LEU A 271 -2.51 19.20 27.90
C LEU A 271 -3.58 20.29 28.06
N GLY A 272 -4.00 20.92 26.96
CA GLY A 272 -5.06 21.92 26.89
C GLY A 272 -6.44 21.35 26.62
N ASP A 273 -6.66 20.07 26.89
CA ASP A 273 -7.93 19.36 26.70
C ASP A 273 -8.54 19.56 25.30
N GLY A 274 -7.68 19.46 24.27
CA GLY A 274 -8.09 19.60 22.87
C GLY A 274 -8.30 21.05 22.42
N THR A 275 -7.83 22.00 23.22
CA THR A 275 -7.83 23.44 22.91
C THR A 275 -6.41 23.92 22.60
N PHE A 276 -6.27 24.74 21.56
CA PHE A 276 -5.02 25.41 21.22
C PHE A 276 -5.30 26.80 20.67
N GLY A 277 -4.57 27.81 21.16
CA GLY A 277 -4.77 29.21 20.74
C GLY A 277 -6.20 29.71 20.95
N GLY A 278 -6.87 29.27 22.02
CA GLY A 278 -8.28 29.61 22.31
C GLY A 278 -9.32 28.88 21.45
N LYS A 279 -8.91 28.04 20.50
CA LYS A 279 -9.81 27.26 19.65
C LYS A 279 -9.82 25.79 20.07
N ARG A 280 -11.01 25.23 20.25
CA ARG A 280 -11.20 23.80 20.49
C ARG A 280 -11.23 23.03 19.16
N LEU A 281 -10.33 22.06 19.01
CA LEU A 281 -10.27 21.19 17.83
C LEU A 281 -10.75 19.77 18.15
N LEU A 282 -10.69 19.37 19.42
CA LEU A 282 -11.19 18.10 19.92
C LEU A 282 -11.84 18.33 21.28
N SER A 283 -12.91 17.60 21.61
CA SER A 283 -13.57 17.73 22.91
C SER A 283 -12.70 17.19 24.05
N ALA A 284 -12.80 17.80 25.23
CA ALA A 284 -12.15 17.33 26.45
C ALA A 284 -12.52 15.87 26.77
N ARG A 285 -13.79 15.50 26.53
CA ARG A 285 -14.27 14.11 26.65
C ARG A 285 -13.45 13.15 25.79
N MET A 286 -13.15 13.52 24.54
CA MET A 286 -12.38 12.65 23.65
C MET A 286 -10.89 12.59 23.99
N ILE A 287 -10.33 13.67 24.55
CA ILE A 287 -8.96 13.66 25.09
C ILE A 287 -8.88 12.66 26.26
N ASP A 288 -9.81 12.78 27.21
CA ASP A 288 -9.92 11.88 28.36
C ASP A 288 -10.13 10.42 27.93
N GLU A 289 -11.02 10.17 26.97
CA GLU A 289 -11.27 8.83 26.43
C GLU A 289 -10.01 8.22 25.77
N MET A 290 -9.23 9.01 25.02
CA MET A 290 -7.99 8.55 24.39
C MET A 290 -6.90 8.23 25.42
N HIS A 291 -6.84 8.97 26.53
CA HIS A 291 -5.86 8.80 27.59
C HIS A 291 -6.29 7.76 28.64
N SER A 292 -7.56 7.35 28.65
CA SER A 292 -8.09 6.35 29.56
C SER A 292 -7.67 4.92 29.18
N PRO A 293 -7.35 4.06 30.17
CA PRO A 293 -7.06 2.63 29.93
C PRO A 293 -8.15 1.90 29.13
N GLN A 294 -7.81 1.38 27.95
CA GLN A 294 -8.70 0.58 27.09
C GLN A 294 -8.36 -0.92 27.10
N THR A 295 -7.09 -1.25 27.37
CA THR A 295 -6.63 -2.64 27.58
C THR A 295 -5.47 -2.68 28.58
N ILE A 296 -5.43 -3.70 29.43
CA ILE A 296 -4.38 -3.87 30.44
C ILE A 296 -3.13 -4.47 29.80
N ILE A 297 -1.97 -3.91 30.14
CA ILE A 297 -0.66 -4.48 29.84
C ILE A 297 -0.14 -5.11 31.13
N ARG A 298 0.13 -6.41 31.11
CA ARG A 298 0.61 -7.12 32.31
C ARG A 298 2.02 -6.65 32.66
N LEU A 299 2.22 -6.23 33.90
CA LEU A 299 3.53 -5.86 34.43
C LEU A 299 4.42 -7.10 34.59
N ASP A 300 5.38 -7.24 33.69
CA ASP A 300 6.44 -8.24 33.80
C ASP A 300 7.62 -7.74 34.65
N SER A 301 8.63 -8.60 34.83
CA SER A 301 9.83 -8.26 35.60
C SER A 301 10.67 -7.15 34.95
N ALA A 302 10.60 -6.99 33.62
CA ALA A 302 11.32 -5.96 32.90
C ALA A 302 10.67 -4.58 33.11
N ALA A 303 9.34 -4.50 33.01
CA ALA A 303 8.57 -3.30 33.29
C ALA A 303 8.78 -2.82 34.73
N ARG A 304 8.68 -3.75 35.71
CA ARG A 304 8.96 -3.45 37.13
C ARG A 304 10.41 -3.05 37.38
N ALA A 305 11.37 -3.56 36.61
CA ALA A 305 12.73 -3.06 36.74
C ALA A 305 12.78 -1.58 36.33
N LEU A 306 12.22 -1.22 35.17
CA LEU A 306 12.26 0.15 34.62
C LEU A 306 11.50 1.18 35.46
N ASN A 307 10.41 0.79 36.09
CA ASN A 307 9.67 1.61 37.04
C ASN A 307 9.25 0.76 38.25
N PRO A 308 10.09 0.63 39.28
CA PRO A 308 9.82 -0.25 40.44
C PRO A 308 8.54 0.09 41.19
N ASP A 309 8.16 1.36 41.16
CA ASP A 309 6.99 1.88 41.88
C ASP A 309 5.71 1.79 41.04
N THR A 310 5.76 1.21 39.82
CA THR A 310 4.56 1.07 38.98
C THR A 310 3.61 0.00 39.52
N HIS A 311 2.36 0.40 39.67
CA HIS A 311 1.25 -0.46 40.06
C HIS A 311 0.41 -0.92 38.87
N LEU A 312 0.33 -0.13 37.80
CA LEU A 312 -0.53 -0.40 36.65
C LEU A 312 0.14 0.02 35.34
N GLN A 313 -0.02 -0.82 34.31
CA GLN A 313 0.26 -0.45 32.93
C GLN A 313 -0.92 -0.83 32.04
N ALA A 314 -1.24 0.06 31.11
CA ALA A 314 -2.34 -0.10 30.18
C ALA A 314 -2.02 0.61 28.86
N TYR A 315 -2.90 0.40 27.89
CA TYR A 315 -2.92 1.16 26.65
C TYR A 315 -4.28 1.84 26.51
N GLY A 316 -4.27 3.14 26.21
CA GLY A 316 -5.43 3.92 25.80
C GLY A 316 -5.67 3.79 24.29
N MET A 317 -6.05 4.89 23.64
CA MET A 317 -6.11 4.96 22.17
C MET A 317 -4.94 5.77 21.65
N GLY A 318 -3.91 5.08 21.18
CA GLY A 318 -2.69 5.71 20.66
C GLY A 318 -1.68 6.12 21.73
N TRP A 319 -1.91 5.71 22.99
CA TRP A 319 -1.12 6.11 24.16
C TRP A 319 -0.90 4.94 25.11
N PHE A 320 0.34 4.76 25.58
CA PHE A 320 0.61 3.97 26.78
C PHE A 320 0.24 4.79 28.01
N VAL A 321 -0.34 4.11 28.99
CA VAL A 321 -0.84 4.72 30.22
C VAL A 321 -0.28 3.92 31.38
N GLN A 322 0.32 4.60 32.35
CA GLN A 322 0.87 3.98 33.54
C GLN A 322 0.92 4.97 34.69
N ASP A 323 1.18 4.49 35.90
CA ASP A 323 1.48 5.33 37.04
C ASP A 323 3.00 5.59 37.17
N TYR A 324 3.35 6.78 37.65
CA TYR A 324 4.71 7.14 38.05
C TYR A 324 4.64 8.07 39.25
N ARG A 325 5.07 7.59 40.43
CA ARG A 325 5.04 8.35 41.69
C ARG A 325 3.67 8.99 41.96
N ASP A 326 2.62 8.16 41.95
CA ASP A 326 1.22 8.56 42.19
C ASP A 326 0.68 9.60 41.19
N ARG A 327 1.24 9.65 39.98
CA ARG A 327 0.72 10.46 38.86
C ARG A 327 0.45 9.61 37.65
N LEU A 328 -0.61 9.96 36.91
CA LEU A 328 -0.87 9.42 35.60
C LEU A 328 0.21 9.88 34.60
N VAL A 329 0.86 8.91 33.94
CA VAL A 329 1.71 9.15 32.77
C VAL A 329 0.98 8.70 31.52
N VAL A 330 0.85 9.63 30.56
CA VAL A 330 0.37 9.36 29.21
C VAL A 330 1.53 9.55 28.25
N GLN A 331 1.93 8.49 27.55
CA GLN A 331 3.12 8.56 26.69
C GLN A 331 3.02 7.67 25.45
N HIS A 332 3.79 8.00 24.43
CA HIS A 332 3.99 7.10 23.31
C HIS A 332 5.40 7.27 22.73
N GLY A 333 6.12 6.16 22.60
CA GLY A 333 7.41 6.12 21.94
C GLY A 333 7.31 5.81 20.45
N GLY A 334 8.40 6.00 19.73
CA GLY A 334 8.50 5.61 18.33
C GLY A 334 9.90 5.16 17.99
N ASN A 335 10.01 4.16 17.12
CA ASN A 335 11.26 3.73 16.52
C ASN A 335 11.03 3.53 15.03
N VAL A 336 11.98 3.99 14.22
CA VAL A 336 12.08 3.74 12.79
C VAL A 336 13.52 3.94 12.40
N ASP A 337 14.08 3.04 11.59
CA ASP A 337 15.43 3.03 11.02
C ASP A 337 16.33 4.22 11.43
N GLY A 338 17.07 4.03 12.51
CA GLY A 338 18.03 5.02 13.00
C GLY A 338 17.47 6.18 13.81
N PHE A 339 16.20 6.13 14.24
CA PHE A 339 15.55 7.14 15.08
C PHE A 339 14.81 6.50 16.26
N THR A 340 14.80 7.21 17.40
CA THR A 340 13.91 6.95 18.53
C THR A 340 13.24 8.25 18.97
N SER A 341 11.94 8.20 19.23
CA SER A 341 11.18 9.32 19.77
C SER A 341 10.47 8.92 21.06
N LEU A 342 10.17 9.91 21.90
CA LEU A 342 9.27 9.76 23.04
C LEU A 342 8.52 11.07 23.27
N VAL A 343 7.20 10.98 23.36
CA VAL A 343 6.34 12.03 23.88
C VAL A 343 5.70 11.52 25.16
N ALA A 344 5.78 12.29 26.24
CA ALA A 344 5.26 11.90 27.54
C ALA A 344 4.64 13.09 28.27
N MET A 345 3.58 12.84 29.03
CA MET A 345 2.82 13.86 29.74
C MET A 345 2.47 13.38 31.15
N LEU A 346 2.46 14.32 32.09
CA LEU A 346 1.79 14.24 33.39
C LEU A 346 0.58 15.19 33.32
N PRO A 347 -0.60 14.71 32.88
CA PRO A 347 -1.75 15.59 32.64
C PRO A 347 -2.16 16.41 33.87
N GLU A 348 -2.14 15.79 35.05
CA GLU A 348 -2.47 16.42 36.34
C GLU A 348 -1.51 17.56 36.73
N GLU A 349 -0.28 17.53 36.23
CA GLU A 349 0.74 18.55 36.47
C GLU A 349 0.80 19.59 35.32
N HIS A 350 -0.07 19.46 34.32
CA HIS A 350 -0.01 20.17 33.03
C HIS A 350 1.42 20.22 32.47
N PHE A 351 2.12 19.09 32.50
CA PHE A 351 3.54 19.02 32.18
C PHE A 351 3.80 17.96 31.11
N GLY A 352 4.64 18.27 30.12
CA GLY A 352 4.90 17.35 29.02
C GLY A 352 6.28 17.51 28.42
N LEU A 353 6.74 16.43 27.80
CA LEU A 353 8.10 16.24 27.31
C LEU A 353 8.09 15.68 25.90
N VAL A 354 9.04 16.15 25.09
CA VAL A 354 9.32 15.64 23.75
C VAL A 354 10.80 15.34 23.65
N PHE A 355 11.13 14.13 23.19
CA PHE A 355 12.49 13.69 22.87
C PHE A 355 12.51 13.10 21.46
N LEU A 356 13.41 13.60 20.60
CA LEU A 356 13.62 13.09 19.24
C LEU A 356 15.11 12.81 19.06
N THR A 357 15.51 11.55 18.82
CA THR A 357 16.90 11.16 18.67
C THR A 357 17.14 10.50 17.32
N ASN A 358 18.36 10.63 16.81
CA ASN A 358 18.82 9.97 15.60
C ASN A 358 19.65 8.70 15.89
N MET A 359 19.18 7.90 16.85
CA MET A 359 19.73 6.58 17.16
C MET A 359 18.59 5.59 17.44
N ASN A 360 18.54 4.48 16.71
CA ASN A 360 17.47 3.48 16.86
C ASN A 360 17.55 2.73 18.19
N GLY A 361 16.38 2.46 18.79
CA GLY A 361 16.24 1.57 19.95
C GLY A 361 16.97 2.03 21.22
N THR A 362 17.32 3.31 21.34
CA THR A 362 18.03 3.82 22.53
C THR A 362 17.09 4.01 23.71
N GLY A 363 17.55 3.67 24.93
CA GLY A 363 16.81 3.91 26.17
C GLY A 363 16.94 5.33 26.72
N LEU A 364 17.74 6.20 26.07
CA LEU A 364 18.02 7.56 26.52
C LEU A 364 16.75 8.39 26.77
N PRO A 365 15.74 8.44 25.87
CA PRO A 365 14.52 9.22 26.11
C PRO A 365 13.79 8.85 27.41
N THR A 366 13.68 7.56 27.73
CA THR A 366 13.02 7.09 28.96
C THR A 366 13.82 7.48 30.20
N ALA A 367 15.16 7.37 30.15
CA ALA A 367 16.01 7.80 31.26
C ALA A 367 15.89 9.31 31.53
N LEU A 368 15.85 10.12 30.46
CA LEU A 368 15.65 11.57 30.56
C LEU A 368 14.22 11.92 31.04
N MET A 369 13.20 11.20 30.56
CA MET A 369 11.83 11.37 31.03
C MET A 369 11.73 11.18 32.54
N ASN A 370 12.20 10.03 33.07
CA ASN A 370 12.16 9.76 34.50
C ASN A 370 12.95 10.80 35.31
N LYS A 371 14.12 11.22 34.82
CA LYS A 371 14.91 12.27 35.46
C LYS A 371 14.15 13.61 35.52
N ILE A 372 13.54 14.03 34.43
CA ILE A 372 12.85 15.31 34.35
C ILE A 372 11.53 15.28 35.12
N PHE A 373 10.81 14.15 35.12
CA PHE A 373 9.66 13.95 36.00
C PHE A 373 10.05 13.97 37.47
N ASP A 374 11.17 13.36 37.87
CA ASP A 374 11.66 13.46 39.25
C ASP A 374 11.98 14.91 39.64
N LEU A 375 12.57 15.70 38.73
CA LEU A 375 12.83 17.12 38.96
C LEU A 375 11.53 17.93 39.08
N GLN A 376 10.53 17.65 38.23
CA GLN A 376 9.22 18.29 38.28
C GLN A 376 8.47 17.98 39.57
N LEU A 377 8.47 16.70 39.99
CA LEU A 377 7.77 16.21 41.19
C LEU A 377 8.59 16.41 42.47
N LYS A 378 9.79 17.01 42.38
CA LYS A 378 10.72 17.20 43.51
C LYS A 378 11.03 15.90 44.25
N ALA A 379 11.14 14.81 43.49
CA ALA A 379 11.45 13.49 44.02
C ALA A 379 12.93 13.37 44.44
N PRO A 380 13.26 12.36 45.28
CA PRO A 380 14.65 12.07 45.64
C PRO A 380 15.55 11.87 44.41
N ALA A 381 16.77 12.38 44.48
CA ALA A 381 17.73 12.27 43.38
C ALA A 381 18.06 10.80 43.07
N ARG A 382 17.98 10.46 41.78
CA ARG A 382 18.34 9.14 41.23
C ARG A 382 19.06 9.31 39.90
N ASP A 383 20.07 8.48 39.65
CA ASP A 383 20.73 8.43 38.34
C ASP A 383 20.04 7.41 37.42
N TRP A 384 18.95 7.84 36.79
CA TRP A 384 18.19 7.01 35.85
C TRP A 384 19.01 6.54 34.65
N SER A 385 19.89 7.39 34.11
CA SER A 385 20.78 7.04 33.01
C SER A 385 21.70 5.88 33.38
N GLY A 386 22.44 6.00 34.49
CA GLY A 386 23.35 4.95 34.97
C GLY A 386 22.63 3.63 35.27
N ASP A 387 21.51 3.69 36.01
CA ASP A 387 20.69 2.52 36.37
C ASP A 387 20.20 1.76 35.13
N MET A 388 19.62 2.47 34.16
CA MET A 388 19.10 1.87 32.94
C MET A 388 20.22 1.36 32.04
N ARG A 389 21.36 2.06 31.97
CA ARG A 389 22.50 1.66 31.16
C ARG A 389 23.10 0.33 31.63
N ALA A 390 23.30 0.17 32.95
CA ALA A 390 23.82 -1.06 33.54
C ALA A 390 22.95 -2.28 33.17
N ARG A 391 21.63 -2.09 33.11
CA ARG A 391 20.69 -3.15 32.71
C ARG A 391 20.77 -3.48 31.23
N VAL A 392 20.87 -2.47 30.36
CA VAL A 392 21.07 -2.69 28.92
C VAL A 392 22.36 -3.44 28.68
N GLU A 393 23.44 -3.11 29.39
CA GLU A 393 24.72 -3.83 29.31
C GLU A 393 24.60 -5.28 29.77
N GLN A 394 23.86 -5.53 30.86
CA GLN A 394 23.56 -6.89 31.30
C GLN A 394 22.75 -7.67 30.26
N GLN A 395 21.74 -7.06 29.65
CA GLN A 395 20.93 -7.68 28.59
C GLN A 395 21.77 -7.98 27.35
N GLN A 396 22.61 -7.05 26.91
CA GLN A 396 23.54 -7.25 25.80
C GLN A 396 24.55 -8.36 26.08
N ALA A 397 25.08 -8.43 27.31
CA ALA A 397 25.97 -9.53 27.71
C ALA A 397 25.25 -10.88 27.63
N ARG A 398 24.02 -10.98 28.15
CA ARG A 398 23.18 -12.20 28.04
C ARG A 398 22.90 -12.56 26.58
N ALA A 399 22.58 -11.57 25.74
CA ALA A 399 22.34 -11.78 24.32
C ALA A 399 23.59 -12.29 23.59
N ARG A 400 24.77 -11.71 23.87
CA ARG A 400 26.05 -12.20 23.34
C ARG A 400 26.32 -13.65 23.78
N THR A 401 26.08 -13.99 25.04
CA THR A 401 26.21 -15.39 25.51
C THR A 401 25.20 -16.32 24.83
N ALA A 402 23.96 -15.88 24.62
CA ALA A 402 22.96 -16.67 23.88
C ALA A 402 23.37 -16.89 22.42
N GLN A 403 23.89 -15.85 21.75
CA GLN A 403 24.42 -15.94 20.40
C GLN A 403 25.63 -16.88 20.32
N GLN A 404 26.58 -16.79 21.26
CA GLN A 404 27.70 -17.74 21.35
C GLN A 404 27.25 -19.19 21.56
N ARG A 405 26.19 -19.40 22.34
CA ARG A 405 25.59 -20.74 22.50
C ARG A 405 24.93 -21.24 21.21
N ALA A 406 24.22 -20.37 20.50
CA ALA A 406 23.65 -20.71 19.19
C ALA A 406 24.76 -21.02 18.16
N GLU A 407 25.84 -20.24 18.15
CA GLU A 407 27.02 -20.49 17.34
C GLU A 407 27.66 -21.86 17.66
N ALA A 408 27.77 -22.19 18.94
CA ALA A 408 28.33 -23.47 19.38
C ALA A 408 27.47 -24.69 19.01
N GLN A 409 26.19 -24.50 18.66
CA GLN A 409 25.32 -25.55 18.12
C GLN A 409 25.52 -25.77 16.62
N ARG A 410 26.31 -24.93 15.94
CA ARG A 410 26.66 -25.11 14.53
C ARG A 410 27.41 -26.44 14.34
N VAL A 411 27.10 -27.13 13.25
CA VAL A 411 27.85 -28.32 12.82
C VAL A 411 28.79 -27.88 11.69
N PRO A 412 30.10 -27.74 11.96
CA PRO A 412 31.04 -27.23 10.97
C PRO A 412 31.26 -28.21 9.82
N ASN A 413 31.78 -27.72 8.69
CA ASN A 413 32.17 -28.52 7.52
C ASN A 413 31.04 -29.37 6.91
N THR A 414 29.79 -28.97 7.13
CA THR A 414 28.65 -29.52 6.40
C THR A 414 28.53 -28.86 5.03
N LYS A 415 27.74 -29.46 4.15
CA LYS A 415 27.36 -28.90 2.84
C LYS A 415 25.83 -28.89 2.73
N PRO A 416 25.24 -28.06 1.85
CA PRO A 416 23.83 -28.18 1.50
C PRO A 416 23.50 -29.62 1.09
N SER A 417 22.34 -30.12 1.51
CA SER A 417 21.90 -31.49 1.21
C SER A 417 21.68 -31.73 -0.29
N LEU A 418 21.41 -30.68 -1.07
CA LEU A 418 21.19 -30.69 -2.51
C LEU A 418 22.14 -29.70 -3.24
N PRO A 419 22.23 -29.74 -4.58
CA PRO A 419 22.86 -28.65 -5.35
C PRO A 419 22.14 -27.30 -5.10
N LEU A 420 22.87 -26.17 -5.14
CA LEU A 420 22.29 -24.84 -4.86
C LEU A 420 21.08 -24.52 -5.76
N SER A 421 21.09 -24.96 -7.01
CA SER A 421 19.97 -24.81 -7.94
C SER A 421 18.65 -25.39 -7.43
N ALA A 422 18.68 -26.40 -6.56
CA ALA A 422 17.46 -26.98 -5.97
C ALA A 422 16.78 -26.06 -4.94
N TYR A 423 17.52 -25.14 -4.34
CA TYR A 423 17.02 -24.12 -3.40
C TYR A 423 16.59 -22.83 -4.10
N ALA A 424 16.99 -22.63 -5.37
CA ALA A 424 16.48 -21.53 -6.17
C ALA A 424 14.98 -21.73 -6.47
N GLY A 425 14.23 -20.64 -6.49
CA GLY A 425 12.78 -20.66 -6.72
C GLY A 425 12.07 -19.45 -6.14
N THR A 426 10.75 -19.40 -6.34
CA THR A 426 9.89 -18.43 -5.66
C THR A 426 9.22 -19.10 -4.47
N TYR A 427 9.25 -18.45 -3.32
CA TYR A 427 8.66 -18.88 -2.07
C TYR A 427 7.58 -17.88 -1.69
N SER A 428 6.37 -18.36 -1.40
CA SER A 428 5.19 -17.51 -1.21
C SER A 428 4.59 -17.66 0.17
N ASP A 429 4.11 -16.53 0.69
CA ASP A 429 3.23 -16.44 1.82
C ASP A 429 2.01 -15.54 1.48
N SER A 430 0.84 -15.87 2.00
CA SER A 430 -0.40 -15.14 1.66
C SER A 430 -0.44 -13.73 2.27
N LEU A 431 0.15 -13.55 3.46
CA LEU A 431 0.24 -12.27 4.14
C LEU A 431 1.38 -11.41 3.57
N TYR A 432 2.54 -12.01 3.32
CA TYR A 432 3.77 -11.26 3.00
C TYR A 432 4.14 -11.23 1.52
N GLY A 433 3.57 -12.11 0.69
CA GLY A 433 3.85 -12.16 -0.74
C GLY A 433 5.04 -13.05 -1.08
N ASP A 434 5.77 -12.69 -2.14
CA ASP A 434 6.73 -13.57 -2.80
C ASP A 434 8.18 -13.18 -2.49
N MET A 435 8.94 -14.16 -2.00
CA MET A 435 10.39 -14.14 -1.83
C MET A 435 11.03 -14.98 -2.94
N THR A 436 12.02 -14.44 -3.64
CA THR A 436 12.73 -15.15 -4.70
C THR A 436 14.15 -15.47 -4.26
N ILE A 437 14.55 -16.73 -4.42
CA ILE A 437 15.93 -17.18 -4.27
C ILE A 437 16.48 -17.50 -5.66
N ARG A 438 17.60 -16.89 -6.04
CA ARG A 438 18.30 -17.14 -7.32
C ARG A 438 19.69 -17.69 -7.07
N GLU A 439 20.12 -18.63 -7.88
CA GLU A 439 21.52 -19.01 -7.95
C GLU A 439 22.24 -18.12 -8.96
N GLU A 440 23.25 -17.39 -8.51
CA GLU A 440 24.10 -16.54 -9.35
C GLU A 440 25.56 -16.71 -8.92
N ASN A 441 26.44 -17.00 -9.88
CA ASN A 441 27.88 -17.20 -9.65
C ASN A 441 28.19 -18.24 -8.54
N GLY A 442 27.41 -19.32 -8.47
CA GLY A 442 27.59 -20.39 -7.47
C GLY A 442 27.18 -19.98 -6.05
N LYS A 443 26.35 -18.94 -5.90
CA LYS A 443 25.83 -18.44 -4.63
C LYS A 443 24.32 -18.26 -4.71
N LEU A 444 23.64 -18.36 -3.58
CA LEU A 444 22.22 -18.06 -3.49
C LEU A 444 22.01 -16.58 -3.13
N ASN A 445 21.10 -15.91 -3.83
CA ASN A 445 20.74 -14.52 -3.58
C ASN A 445 19.23 -14.44 -3.31
N LEU A 446 18.87 -13.77 -2.22
CA LEU A 446 17.50 -13.52 -1.82
C LEU A 446 17.04 -12.16 -2.34
N THR A 447 15.82 -12.11 -2.88
CA THR A 447 15.09 -10.87 -3.16
C THR A 447 13.67 -10.99 -2.59
N PHE A 448 13.26 -10.05 -1.75
CA PHE A 448 11.91 -9.95 -1.20
C PHE A 448 11.47 -8.49 -1.14
N GLY A 449 10.33 -8.16 -1.78
CA GLY A 449 9.91 -6.78 -1.96
C GLY A 449 10.98 -5.87 -2.60
N PRO A 450 10.84 -4.54 -2.47
CA PRO A 450 11.80 -3.60 -3.06
C PRO A 450 13.17 -3.56 -2.36
N ILE A 451 13.24 -3.97 -1.09
CA ILE A 451 14.36 -3.59 -0.20
C ILE A 451 15.17 -4.77 0.34
N TRP A 452 14.59 -5.97 0.42
CA TRP A 452 15.27 -7.11 1.03
C TRP A 452 16.06 -7.83 -0.04
N LYS A 453 17.33 -7.47 -0.17
CA LYS A 453 18.27 -8.05 -1.16
C LYS A 453 19.57 -8.40 -0.47
N GLY A 454 20.06 -9.61 -0.71
CA GLY A 454 21.31 -10.06 -0.12
C GLY A 454 21.72 -11.46 -0.50
N GLU A 455 23.02 -11.72 -0.37
CA GLU A 455 23.61 -13.05 -0.50
C GLU A 455 23.19 -13.93 0.68
N LEU A 456 23.01 -15.23 0.41
CA LEU A 456 22.81 -16.26 1.43
C LEU A 456 24.12 -17.04 1.60
N GLU A 457 24.80 -16.81 2.71
CA GLU A 457 26.04 -17.48 3.08
C GLU A 457 25.71 -18.81 3.79
N HIS A 458 26.30 -19.92 3.36
CA HIS A 458 26.03 -21.24 3.95
C HIS A 458 26.44 -21.29 5.42
N TRP A 459 25.52 -21.77 6.27
CA TRP A 459 25.76 -21.91 7.71
C TRP A 459 26.11 -23.34 8.10
N HIS A 460 25.11 -24.22 8.06
CA HIS A 460 25.24 -25.66 8.20
C HIS A 460 24.03 -26.36 7.57
N PHE A 461 24.23 -27.54 6.98
CA PHE A 461 23.18 -28.29 6.29
C PHE A 461 22.39 -27.37 5.32
N ASP A 462 21.07 -27.32 5.47
CA ASP A 462 20.14 -26.55 4.63
C ASP A 462 19.81 -25.16 5.20
N THR A 463 20.61 -24.66 6.14
CA THR A 463 20.49 -23.32 6.71
C THR A 463 21.56 -22.39 6.16
N PHE A 464 21.15 -21.19 5.79
CA PHE A 464 21.97 -20.10 5.30
C PHE A 464 21.72 -18.85 6.12
N HIS A 465 22.68 -17.93 6.13
CA HIS A 465 22.59 -16.63 6.78
C HIS A 465 22.54 -15.52 5.75
N THR A 466 21.65 -14.56 5.96
CA THR A 466 21.53 -13.39 5.09
C THR A 466 22.71 -12.44 5.27
N LYS A 467 23.19 -11.91 4.16
CA LYS A 467 24.06 -10.76 4.09
C LYS A 467 23.40 -9.70 3.22
N PHE A 468 22.55 -8.90 3.86
CA PHE A 468 21.78 -7.86 3.19
C PHE A 468 22.66 -6.71 2.72
N ASP A 469 22.28 -6.12 1.59
CA ASP A 469 22.91 -4.91 1.05
C ASP A 469 22.69 -3.70 1.97
N THR A 470 21.63 -3.75 2.79
CA THR A 470 21.29 -2.71 3.77
C THR A 470 21.89 -3.04 5.13
N PRO A 471 22.89 -2.29 5.64
CA PRO A 471 23.65 -2.65 6.84
C PRO A 471 22.86 -2.66 8.16
N VAL A 472 21.64 -2.09 8.17
CA VAL A 472 20.76 -2.04 9.34
C VAL A 472 20.05 -3.39 9.55
N LEU A 473 19.91 -4.18 8.48
CA LEU A 473 19.31 -5.50 8.54
C LEU A 473 20.37 -6.49 9.05
N GLY A 474 20.06 -7.17 10.15
CA GLY A 474 20.98 -8.11 10.78
C GLY A 474 21.22 -9.37 9.95
N THR A 475 22.09 -10.24 10.46
CA THR A 475 22.25 -11.61 9.96
C THR A 475 21.07 -12.46 10.42
N ILE A 476 20.28 -12.96 9.48
CA ILE A 476 19.03 -13.67 9.75
C ILE A 476 19.13 -15.06 9.12
N PRO A 477 18.75 -16.13 9.84
CA PRO A 477 18.74 -17.47 9.28
C PRO A 477 17.61 -17.64 8.25
N ILE A 478 17.97 -18.35 7.18
CA ILE A 478 17.09 -18.88 6.13
C ILE A 478 17.29 -20.38 6.13
N THR A 479 16.29 -21.12 6.59
CA THR A 479 16.33 -22.58 6.66
C THR A 479 15.41 -23.16 5.60
N PHE A 480 15.96 -23.97 4.70
CA PHE A 480 15.18 -24.69 3.71
C PHE A 480 14.77 -26.06 4.25
N HIS A 481 13.49 -26.41 4.09
CA HIS A 481 12.98 -27.72 4.48
C HIS A 481 12.80 -28.62 3.26
N LEU A 482 13.22 -29.88 3.41
CA LEU A 482 13.08 -30.93 2.40
C LEU A 482 11.88 -31.82 2.75
N ASN A 483 11.05 -32.12 1.76
CA ASN A 483 9.99 -33.11 1.92
C ASN A 483 10.49 -34.56 1.79
N ALA A 484 9.58 -35.52 1.98
CA ALA A 484 9.86 -36.95 1.89
C ALA A 484 10.43 -37.41 0.53
N ALA A 485 10.28 -36.60 -0.53
CA ALA A 485 10.84 -36.86 -1.85
C ALA A 485 12.22 -36.18 -2.06
N ALA A 486 12.85 -35.69 -0.99
CA ALA A 486 14.11 -34.96 -1.00
C ALA A 486 14.09 -33.72 -1.92
N LYS A 487 12.96 -32.99 -1.95
CA LYS A 487 12.82 -31.70 -2.64
C LYS A 487 12.57 -30.59 -1.64
N VAL A 488 13.16 -29.42 -1.90
CA VAL A 488 12.86 -28.21 -1.15
C VAL A 488 11.42 -27.79 -1.43
N ASP A 489 10.60 -27.66 -0.40
CA ASP A 489 9.21 -27.20 -0.51
C ASP A 489 8.86 -26.05 0.43
N GLU A 490 9.68 -25.76 1.44
CA GLU A 490 9.48 -24.63 2.34
C GLU A 490 10.80 -23.91 2.66
N LEU A 491 10.67 -22.63 2.97
CA LEU A 491 11.72 -21.74 3.47
C LEU A 491 11.21 -21.11 4.77
N ALA A 492 11.87 -21.40 5.88
CA ALA A 492 11.61 -20.79 7.18
C ALA A 492 12.61 -19.67 7.47
N THR A 493 12.15 -18.58 8.07
CA THR A 493 12.98 -17.45 8.46
C THR A 493 12.40 -16.69 9.64
N ASP A 494 13.21 -15.83 10.26
CA ASP A 494 12.83 -14.94 11.36
C ASP A 494 13.02 -13.46 10.98
N LEU A 495 12.69 -13.10 9.74
CA LEU A 495 12.83 -11.72 9.23
C LEU A 495 12.03 -10.69 10.02
N ALA A 496 10.87 -11.09 10.56
CA ALA A 496 10.08 -10.25 11.47
C ALA A 496 9.22 -11.09 12.42
N GLY A 497 9.81 -12.14 12.98
CA GLY A 497 9.11 -13.23 13.65
C GLY A 497 9.15 -14.51 12.82
N PRO A 498 8.98 -15.69 13.45
CA PRO A 498 9.00 -16.97 12.75
C PRO A 498 7.94 -17.03 11.66
N VAL A 499 8.37 -17.26 10.42
CA VAL A 499 7.50 -17.40 9.26
C VAL A 499 8.04 -18.45 8.31
N THR A 500 7.12 -19.18 7.68
CA THR A 500 7.42 -20.18 6.66
C THR A 500 6.77 -19.78 5.34
N PHE A 501 7.58 -19.67 4.30
CA PHE A 501 7.14 -19.49 2.93
C PHE A 501 7.13 -20.84 2.22
N LYS A 502 6.10 -21.08 1.40
CA LYS A 502 6.00 -22.30 0.60
C LYS A 502 6.65 -22.09 -0.76
N LYS A 503 7.57 -22.98 -1.15
CA LYS A 503 8.12 -22.98 -2.51
C LYS A 503 6.96 -23.14 -3.49
N ARG A 504 6.82 -22.18 -4.39
CA ARG A 504 5.97 -22.37 -5.55
C ARG A 504 6.53 -23.53 -6.35
N PRO A 505 5.66 -24.35 -6.97
CA PRO A 505 6.13 -25.23 -8.03
C PRO A 505 6.97 -24.39 -8.98
N ASP A 506 8.21 -24.81 -9.23
CA ASP A 506 8.98 -24.24 -10.33
C ASP A 506 8.06 -24.23 -11.55
N ALA A 507 8.08 -23.16 -12.36
CA ALA A 507 7.29 -23.09 -13.59
C ALA A 507 7.77 -24.17 -14.56
N ALA A 508 7.36 -25.40 -14.28
CA ALA A 508 7.77 -26.63 -14.89
C ALA A 508 6.52 -27.50 -14.88
N THR A 509 5.79 -27.43 -16.00
CA THR A 509 5.04 -28.58 -16.50
C THR A 509 4.02 -29.17 -15.53
N SER A 510 3.23 -28.34 -14.85
CA SER A 510 1.90 -28.74 -14.33
C SER A 510 0.82 -28.52 -15.39
N GLY A 511 1.12 -28.94 -16.61
CA GLY A 511 0.14 -29.32 -17.61
C GLY A 511 0.49 -30.74 -18.00
N THR A 512 -0.43 -31.67 -17.81
CA THR A 512 -0.43 -32.95 -18.51
C THR A 512 0.01 -32.72 -19.96
N ALA A 513 0.84 -33.62 -20.48
CA ALA A 513 1.43 -33.58 -21.81
C ALA A 513 0.34 -33.61 -22.92
N ALA A 514 -0.32 -32.49 -23.11
CA ALA A 514 -1.19 -32.16 -24.22
C ALA A 514 -0.85 -30.71 -24.62
N GLY A 515 0.15 -30.58 -25.50
CA GLY A 515 0.44 -29.35 -26.23
C GLY A 515 1.26 -28.30 -25.48
N ARG A 516 2.59 -28.48 -25.42
CA ARG A 516 3.48 -27.30 -25.44
C ARG A 516 3.19 -26.58 -26.76
N SER A 517 2.41 -25.50 -26.72
CA SER A 517 2.40 -24.51 -27.78
C SER A 517 3.82 -23.99 -27.95
N ALA A 518 4.29 -23.87 -29.18
CA ALA A 518 5.54 -23.18 -29.51
C ALA A 518 5.57 -21.80 -28.82
N ALA A 519 6.77 -21.29 -28.52
CA ALA A 519 6.94 -19.91 -28.08
C ALA A 519 6.15 -18.98 -29.03
N VAL A 520 5.19 -18.22 -28.47
CA VAL A 520 4.31 -17.38 -29.28
C VAL A 520 5.16 -16.31 -29.96
N ASP A 521 5.13 -16.29 -31.29
CA ASP A 521 5.90 -15.34 -32.08
C ASP A 521 5.20 -13.97 -32.12
N TYR A 522 5.76 -13.02 -31.36
CA TYR A 522 5.30 -11.64 -31.33
C TYR A 522 6.01 -10.74 -32.36
N SER A 523 6.89 -11.25 -33.22
CA SER A 523 7.64 -10.46 -34.20
C SER A 523 6.76 -9.89 -35.32
N ALA A 524 7.11 -8.75 -35.92
CA ALA A 524 6.29 -8.21 -37.01
C ALA A 524 6.22 -9.20 -38.20
N PRO A 525 5.06 -9.36 -38.86
CA PRO A 525 4.96 -10.20 -40.06
C PRO A 525 5.98 -9.77 -41.13
N PRO A 526 6.44 -10.69 -42.00
CA PRO A 526 7.33 -10.34 -43.10
C PRO A 526 6.77 -9.18 -43.94
N ASN A 527 7.61 -8.19 -44.24
CA ASN A 527 7.27 -6.98 -44.99
C ASN A 527 6.20 -6.07 -44.33
N ALA A 528 5.97 -6.20 -43.02
CA ALA A 528 5.13 -5.24 -42.30
C ALA A 528 5.74 -3.82 -42.35
N PRO A 529 4.93 -2.76 -42.54
CA PRO A 529 5.40 -1.38 -42.51
C PRO A 529 5.61 -0.85 -41.07
N TYR A 530 5.91 -1.75 -40.14
CA TYR A 530 6.09 -1.49 -38.72
C TYR A 530 7.02 -2.55 -38.10
N THR A 531 7.60 -2.23 -36.94
CA THR A 531 8.33 -3.18 -36.10
C THR A 531 7.49 -3.63 -34.91
N ALA A 532 7.88 -4.73 -34.28
CA ALA A 532 7.28 -5.19 -33.03
C ALA A 532 8.40 -5.40 -31.99
N GLU A 533 8.34 -4.62 -30.91
CA GLU A 533 9.31 -4.64 -29.82
C GLU A 533 8.69 -5.30 -28.60
N ASN A 534 9.37 -6.26 -27.97
CA ASN A 534 8.97 -6.75 -26.66
C ASN A 534 9.36 -5.72 -25.59
N VAL A 535 8.40 -5.35 -24.75
CA VAL A 535 8.55 -4.30 -23.75
C VAL A 535 8.19 -4.83 -22.36
N THR A 536 8.75 -4.20 -21.34
CA THR A 536 8.38 -4.41 -19.94
C THR A 536 7.92 -3.08 -19.35
N VAL A 537 6.69 -3.05 -18.87
CA VAL A 537 6.04 -1.88 -18.29
C VAL A 537 6.03 -2.02 -16.77
N PRO A 538 6.77 -1.18 -16.02
CA PRO A 538 6.69 -1.17 -14.56
C PRO A 538 5.37 -0.56 -14.10
N THR A 539 4.73 -1.16 -13.10
CA THR A 539 3.51 -0.62 -12.50
C THR A 539 3.80 0.02 -11.14
N PRO A 540 3.05 1.06 -10.72
CA PRO A 540 3.13 1.61 -9.37
C PRO A 540 2.77 0.59 -8.26
N MET A 541 2.07 -0.49 -8.62
CA MET A 541 1.65 -1.57 -7.73
C MET A 541 2.74 -2.64 -7.51
N GLY A 542 3.97 -2.39 -7.97
CA GLY A 542 5.14 -3.22 -7.66
C GLY A 542 5.31 -4.48 -8.52
N HIS A 543 4.42 -4.72 -9.48
CA HIS A 543 4.59 -5.76 -10.51
C HIS A 543 4.93 -5.14 -11.87
N THR A 544 5.28 -5.98 -12.84
CA THR A 544 5.68 -5.60 -14.20
C THR A 544 4.81 -6.29 -15.22
N LEU A 545 4.36 -5.55 -16.22
CA LEU A 545 3.57 -6.09 -17.33
C LEU A 545 4.49 -6.32 -18.52
N ALA A 546 4.52 -7.55 -19.03
CA ALA A 546 5.20 -7.84 -20.28
C ALA A 546 4.28 -7.53 -21.46
N GLY A 547 4.81 -6.92 -22.50
CA GLY A 547 4.02 -6.49 -23.64
C GLY A 547 4.77 -6.45 -24.95
N THR A 548 4.06 -6.09 -26.01
CA THR A 548 4.63 -5.86 -27.34
C THR A 548 4.15 -4.51 -27.85
N LEU A 549 5.11 -3.63 -28.17
CA LEU A 549 4.87 -2.36 -28.84
C LEU A 549 5.02 -2.55 -30.36
N THR A 550 3.91 -2.46 -31.07
CA THR A 550 3.88 -2.34 -32.53
C THR A 550 4.16 -0.89 -32.90
N LEU A 551 5.22 -0.63 -33.66
CA LEU A 551 5.69 0.72 -33.96
C LEU A 551 5.83 0.94 -35.49
N PRO A 552 5.06 1.85 -36.10
CA PRO A 552 5.18 2.20 -37.51
C PRO A 552 6.61 2.57 -37.93
N ASN A 553 7.04 2.12 -39.11
CA ASN A 553 8.35 2.45 -39.64
C ASN A 553 8.46 3.98 -39.85
N GLY A 554 9.57 4.57 -39.41
CA GLY A 554 9.81 6.02 -39.48
C GLY A 554 9.29 6.81 -38.27
N ALA A 555 8.58 6.17 -37.33
CA ALA A 555 8.24 6.79 -36.05
C ALA A 555 9.53 7.16 -35.30
N SER A 556 9.62 8.41 -34.86
CA SER A 556 10.80 8.96 -34.19
C SER A 556 10.42 10.19 -33.40
N LYS A 557 11.37 10.75 -32.63
CA LYS A 557 11.16 12.03 -31.94
C LYS A 557 10.74 13.17 -32.87
N ALA A 558 11.25 13.19 -34.11
CA ALA A 558 10.92 14.22 -35.10
C ALA A 558 9.54 13.99 -35.76
N HIS A 559 9.10 12.73 -35.79
CA HIS A 559 7.83 12.31 -36.39
C HIS A 559 7.11 11.35 -35.44
N PRO A 560 6.64 11.84 -34.27
CA PRO A 560 5.98 10.99 -33.29
C PRO A 560 4.60 10.54 -33.82
N VAL A 561 4.21 9.32 -33.51
CA VAL A 561 2.94 8.72 -33.98
C VAL A 561 1.92 8.59 -32.85
N ALA A 562 0.64 8.54 -33.20
CA ALA A 562 -0.42 8.22 -32.25
C ALA A 562 -0.29 6.77 -31.76
N ALA A 563 -0.81 6.48 -30.56
CA ALA A 563 -0.74 5.14 -29.99
C ALA A 563 -2.03 4.70 -29.32
N VAL A 564 -2.27 3.38 -29.36
CA VAL A 564 -3.40 2.71 -28.73
C VAL A 564 -2.90 1.69 -27.72
N VAL A 565 -3.50 1.63 -26.54
CA VAL A 565 -3.30 0.51 -25.59
C VAL A 565 -4.52 -0.41 -25.69
N THR A 566 -4.29 -1.71 -25.89
CA THR A 566 -5.35 -2.73 -25.88
C THR A 566 -5.62 -3.22 -24.46
N ILE A 567 -6.87 -3.61 -24.19
CA ILE A 567 -7.34 -4.09 -22.89
C ILE A 567 -8.12 -5.38 -23.12
N THR A 568 -7.62 -6.47 -22.56
CA THR A 568 -8.15 -7.84 -22.61
C THR A 568 -9.52 -7.96 -21.95
N GLY A 569 -10.19 -9.07 -22.25
CA GLY A 569 -11.48 -9.45 -21.71
C GLY A 569 -11.38 -10.04 -20.30
N SER A 570 -12.32 -10.92 -19.97
CA SER A 570 -12.42 -11.49 -18.63
C SER A 570 -11.56 -12.73 -18.46
N GLY A 571 -10.73 -12.71 -17.41
CA GLY A 571 -9.85 -13.81 -17.03
C GLY A 571 -8.38 -13.50 -17.32
N PRO A 572 -7.47 -14.41 -16.93
CA PRO A 572 -6.04 -14.20 -17.15
C PRO A 572 -5.72 -14.37 -18.64
N GLU A 573 -5.53 -13.26 -19.35
CA GLU A 573 -5.26 -13.27 -20.80
C GLU A 573 -3.85 -12.77 -21.14
N GLU A 574 -3.30 -13.31 -22.22
CA GLU A 574 -2.04 -12.84 -22.80
C GLU A 574 -2.30 -11.73 -23.83
N ARG A 575 -1.27 -10.97 -24.19
CA ARG A 575 -1.35 -9.74 -24.98
C ARG A 575 -2.04 -9.82 -26.35
N ASP A 576 -2.18 -11.01 -26.93
CA ASP A 576 -2.87 -11.22 -28.21
C ASP A 576 -4.34 -11.67 -28.03
N GLU A 577 -4.80 -11.87 -26.78
CA GLU A 577 -6.14 -12.31 -26.39
C GLU A 577 -6.54 -13.67 -27.00
N ALA A 578 -5.64 -14.65 -26.88
CA ALA A 578 -5.90 -16.02 -27.25
C ALA A 578 -7.02 -16.64 -26.40
N ILE A 579 -8.05 -17.18 -27.06
CA ILE A 579 -9.07 -17.96 -26.37
C ILE A 579 -8.69 -19.45 -26.38
N PRO A 580 -8.60 -20.12 -25.21
CA PRO A 580 -8.36 -21.55 -25.14
C PRO A 580 -9.38 -22.35 -25.96
N GLY A 581 -8.89 -23.22 -26.84
CA GLY A 581 -9.74 -24.07 -27.70
C GLY A 581 -10.21 -23.42 -29.00
N VAL A 582 -9.92 -22.14 -29.24
CA VAL A 582 -10.21 -21.45 -30.52
C VAL A 582 -8.88 -21.18 -31.24
N ASN A 583 -8.35 -22.22 -31.88
CA ASN A 583 -7.02 -22.20 -32.49
C ASN A 583 -6.89 -21.13 -33.59
N GLY A 584 -5.97 -20.18 -33.43
CA GLY A 584 -5.73 -19.12 -34.42
C GLY A 584 -6.46 -17.79 -34.12
N TYR A 585 -7.36 -17.76 -33.14
CA TYR A 585 -7.98 -16.52 -32.68
C TYR A 585 -7.00 -15.68 -31.86
N ARG A 586 -6.61 -14.53 -32.40
CA ARG A 586 -5.68 -13.55 -31.81
C ARG A 586 -6.12 -12.14 -32.21
N PRO A 587 -7.20 -11.60 -31.62
CA PRO A 587 -7.84 -10.38 -32.10
C PRO A 587 -6.91 -9.16 -31.96
N PHE A 588 -6.21 -9.01 -30.83
CA PHE A 588 -5.29 -7.87 -30.65
C PHE A 588 -4.06 -7.93 -31.55
N ARG A 589 -3.69 -9.12 -32.02
CA ARG A 589 -2.67 -9.27 -33.07
C ARG A 589 -3.12 -8.74 -34.42
N GLN A 590 -4.35 -9.05 -34.79
CA GLN A 590 -4.94 -8.60 -36.04
C GLN A 590 -5.24 -7.10 -36.02
N ILE A 591 -5.66 -6.58 -34.86
CA ILE A 591 -5.87 -5.14 -34.64
C ILE A 591 -4.53 -4.39 -34.69
N ALA A 592 -3.48 -4.90 -34.06
CA ALA A 592 -2.15 -4.29 -34.13
C ALA A 592 -1.58 -4.24 -35.56
N ASP A 593 -1.73 -5.31 -36.36
CA ASP A 593 -1.33 -5.28 -37.77
C ASP A 593 -2.15 -4.25 -38.58
N SER A 594 -3.47 -4.21 -38.39
CA SER A 594 -4.37 -3.28 -39.10
C SER A 594 -4.07 -1.80 -38.77
N LEU A 595 -3.77 -1.49 -37.50
CA LEU A 595 -3.42 -0.15 -37.02
C LEU A 595 -1.98 0.24 -37.38
N GLY A 596 -1.03 -0.70 -37.23
CA GLY A 596 0.38 -0.49 -37.61
C GLY A 596 0.53 -0.13 -39.09
N ARG A 597 -0.23 -0.81 -39.96
CA ARG A 597 -0.31 -0.49 -41.40
C ARG A 597 -0.90 0.90 -41.71
N ARG A 598 -1.63 1.50 -40.78
CA ARG A 598 -2.19 2.86 -40.88
C ARG A 598 -1.39 3.90 -40.10
N GLY A 599 -0.18 3.56 -39.66
CA GLY A 599 0.71 4.50 -38.99
C GLY A 599 0.35 4.78 -37.53
N ILE A 600 -0.38 3.87 -36.87
CA ILE A 600 -0.74 3.98 -35.44
C ILE A 600 0.03 2.92 -34.66
N ALA A 601 0.72 3.33 -33.60
CA ALA A 601 1.40 2.40 -32.69
C ALA A 601 0.40 1.68 -31.79
N VAL A 602 0.70 0.44 -31.40
CA VAL A 602 -0.17 -0.36 -30.53
C VAL A 602 0.64 -1.03 -29.44
N LEU A 603 0.34 -0.72 -28.19
CA LEU A 603 0.85 -1.42 -27.03
C LEU A 603 -0.15 -2.48 -26.59
N ARG A 604 0.30 -3.72 -26.54
CA ARG A 604 -0.47 -4.86 -26.06
C ARG A 604 0.28 -5.50 -24.91
N MET A 605 -0.40 -5.88 -23.84
CA MET A 605 0.25 -6.36 -22.61
C MET A 605 -0.42 -7.65 -22.13
N ASP A 606 0.35 -8.56 -21.54
CA ASP A 606 -0.21 -9.68 -20.81
C ASP A 606 -0.78 -9.15 -19.49
N ASP A 607 -1.91 -9.69 -19.06
CA ASP A 607 -2.46 -9.35 -17.76
C ASP A 607 -1.49 -9.72 -16.63
N ARG A 608 -1.58 -9.01 -15.50
CA ARG A 608 -0.74 -9.29 -14.33
C ARG A 608 -0.81 -10.77 -13.94
N GLY A 609 0.34 -11.39 -13.69
CA GLY A 609 0.43 -12.83 -13.38
C GLY A 609 0.11 -13.79 -14.53
N THR A 610 -0.07 -13.27 -15.76
CA THR A 610 -0.27 -14.05 -17.00
C THR A 610 0.93 -13.87 -17.93
N GLY A 611 1.21 -14.87 -18.77
CA GLY A 611 2.28 -14.80 -19.75
C GLY A 611 3.64 -14.55 -19.09
N LEU A 612 4.28 -13.44 -19.47
CA LEU A 612 5.55 -13.00 -18.87
C LEU A 612 5.37 -11.86 -17.85
N SER A 613 4.14 -11.41 -17.59
CA SER A 613 3.84 -10.42 -16.56
C SER A 613 3.98 -11.02 -15.16
N THR A 614 4.53 -10.24 -14.23
CA THR A 614 4.54 -10.58 -12.80
C THR A 614 3.24 -10.10 -12.15
N GLY A 615 3.07 -10.34 -10.84
CA GLY A 615 1.84 -9.99 -10.11
C GLY A 615 0.89 -11.18 -9.95
N ASN A 616 -0.35 -10.90 -9.54
CA ASN A 616 -1.34 -11.94 -9.26
C ASN A 616 -2.72 -11.53 -9.76
N HIS A 617 -3.17 -12.17 -10.84
CA HIS A 617 -4.51 -11.99 -11.40
C HIS A 617 -5.62 -12.36 -10.40
N ALA A 618 -5.45 -13.44 -9.63
CA ALA A 618 -6.51 -14.02 -8.80
C ALA A 618 -6.97 -13.11 -7.65
N THR A 619 -6.15 -12.14 -7.26
CA THR A 619 -6.45 -11.19 -6.18
C THR A 619 -6.83 -9.80 -6.68
N ALA A 620 -6.75 -9.56 -7.98
CA ALA A 620 -6.99 -8.26 -8.59
C ALA A 620 -8.47 -8.06 -8.95
N THR A 621 -8.84 -6.81 -9.20
CA THR A 621 -10.19 -6.36 -9.60
C THR A 621 -10.12 -5.61 -10.92
N SER A 622 -11.26 -5.36 -11.57
CA SER A 622 -11.31 -4.53 -12.79
C SER A 622 -10.78 -3.10 -12.56
N ALA A 623 -10.83 -2.58 -11.32
CA ALA A 623 -10.18 -1.32 -10.96
C ALA A 623 -8.65 -1.44 -10.95
N ASP A 624 -8.11 -2.56 -10.49
CA ASP A 624 -6.67 -2.80 -10.51
C ASP A 624 -6.16 -2.94 -11.95
N PHE A 625 -6.89 -3.67 -12.80
CA PHE A 625 -6.59 -3.76 -14.23
C PHE A 625 -6.65 -2.38 -14.91
N ALA A 626 -7.56 -1.49 -14.49
CA ALA A 626 -7.54 -0.11 -14.98
C ALA A 626 -6.23 0.62 -14.64
N GLU A 627 -5.62 0.37 -13.47
CA GLU A 627 -4.33 0.95 -13.10
C GLU A 627 -3.16 0.32 -13.90
N ASP A 628 -3.27 -0.94 -14.32
CA ASP A 628 -2.31 -1.56 -15.25
C ASP A 628 -2.29 -0.86 -16.61
N ILE A 629 -3.48 -0.55 -17.13
CA ILE A 629 -3.63 0.19 -18.38
C ILE A 629 -3.09 1.62 -18.25
N ARG A 630 -3.29 2.27 -17.09
CA ARG A 630 -2.67 3.57 -16.80
C ARG A 630 -1.15 3.49 -16.78
N ALA A 631 -0.56 2.41 -16.28
CA ALA A 631 0.88 2.18 -16.35
C ALA A 631 1.36 2.03 -17.81
N GLY A 632 0.61 1.32 -18.65
CA GLY A 632 0.86 1.24 -20.09
C GLY A 632 0.81 2.61 -20.80
N LEU A 633 -0.19 3.44 -20.48
CA LEU A 633 -0.27 4.81 -20.99
C LEU A 633 0.92 5.67 -20.50
N ALA A 634 1.28 5.57 -19.22
CA ALA A 634 2.43 6.27 -18.66
C ALA A 634 3.74 5.86 -19.35
N TYR A 635 3.92 4.56 -19.59
CA TYR A 635 5.05 4.03 -20.35
C TYR A 635 5.11 4.62 -21.76
N LEU A 636 3.99 4.64 -22.51
CA LEU A 636 3.95 5.24 -23.85
C LEU A 636 4.36 6.72 -23.84
N ARG A 637 3.99 7.47 -22.80
CA ARG A 637 4.39 8.89 -22.67
C ARG A 637 5.90 9.07 -22.49
N THR A 638 6.63 8.03 -22.08
CA THR A 638 8.11 8.08 -21.99
C THR A 638 8.81 7.84 -23.33
N ARG A 639 8.09 7.33 -24.33
CA ARG A 639 8.67 6.94 -25.63
C ARG A 639 8.73 8.15 -26.56
N PRO A 640 9.91 8.61 -27.00
CA PRO A 640 10.02 9.82 -27.82
C PRO A 640 9.34 9.71 -29.19
N GLU A 641 9.18 8.51 -29.71
CA GLU A 641 8.48 8.18 -30.96
C GLU A 641 6.94 8.18 -30.83
N ILE A 642 6.40 8.33 -29.61
CA ILE A 642 4.96 8.35 -29.35
C ILE A 642 4.51 9.77 -29.02
N ASP A 643 3.44 10.21 -29.68
CA ASP A 643 2.77 11.46 -29.37
C ASP A 643 1.85 11.27 -28.16
N ALA A 644 2.31 11.71 -26.99
CA ALA A 644 1.58 11.64 -25.73
C ALA A 644 0.20 12.34 -25.76
N SER A 645 -0.02 13.25 -26.71
CA SER A 645 -1.31 13.94 -26.88
C SER A 645 -2.30 13.16 -27.76
N ARG A 646 -1.87 12.08 -28.43
CA ARG A 646 -2.67 11.27 -29.35
C ARG A 646 -2.75 9.81 -28.90
N LEU A 647 -3.14 9.63 -27.63
CA LEU A 647 -3.33 8.31 -27.02
C LEU A 647 -4.82 7.91 -27.01
N ALA A 648 -5.09 6.64 -27.28
CA ALA A 648 -6.42 6.05 -27.22
C ALA A 648 -6.39 4.67 -26.53
N LEU A 649 -7.57 4.19 -26.16
CA LEU A 649 -7.78 2.85 -25.60
C LEU A 649 -8.71 2.04 -26.50
N LEU A 650 -8.42 0.74 -26.60
CA LEU A 650 -9.30 -0.24 -27.22
C LEU A 650 -9.48 -1.40 -26.27
N GLY A 651 -10.71 -1.70 -25.88
CA GLY A 651 -11.01 -2.81 -24.99
C GLY A 651 -12.01 -3.78 -25.59
N HIS A 652 -11.82 -5.08 -25.35
CA HIS A 652 -12.74 -6.14 -25.73
C HIS A 652 -13.41 -6.74 -24.49
N SER A 653 -14.71 -7.05 -24.58
CA SER A 653 -15.49 -7.62 -23.47
C SER A 653 -15.36 -6.79 -22.18
N GLU A 654 -14.85 -7.34 -21.08
CA GLU A 654 -14.55 -6.58 -19.86
C GLU A 654 -13.56 -5.42 -20.10
N GLY A 655 -12.61 -5.55 -21.03
CA GLY A 655 -11.76 -4.43 -21.43
C GLY A 655 -12.56 -3.24 -21.97
N GLY A 656 -13.71 -3.49 -22.60
CA GLY A 656 -14.66 -2.45 -23.02
C GLY A 656 -15.37 -1.75 -21.86
N LEU A 657 -15.44 -2.39 -20.68
CA LEU A 657 -15.88 -1.78 -19.42
C LEU A 657 -14.73 -1.03 -18.74
N ILE A 658 -13.51 -1.56 -18.79
CA ILE A 658 -12.30 -0.96 -18.19
C ILE A 658 -11.87 0.31 -18.94
N ALA A 659 -11.98 0.37 -20.27
CA ALA A 659 -11.57 1.55 -21.06
C ALA A 659 -12.22 2.86 -20.57
N PRO A 660 -13.56 2.95 -20.40
CA PRO A 660 -14.20 4.11 -19.78
C PRO A 660 -13.73 4.37 -18.35
N LEU A 661 -13.51 3.33 -17.54
CA LEU A 661 -13.02 3.47 -16.16
C LEU A 661 -11.67 4.20 -16.13
N VAL A 662 -10.72 3.77 -16.97
CA VAL A 662 -9.42 4.44 -17.15
C VAL A 662 -9.61 5.89 -17.61
N ALA A 663 -10.50 6.12 -18.58
CA ALA A 663 -10.72 7.44 -19.15
C ALA A 663 -11.26 8.47 -18.16
N THR A 664 -12.00 8.06 -17.12
CA THR A 664 -12.41 8.98 -16.03
C THR A 664 -11.24 9.61 -15.27
N LYS A 665 -10.08 8.99 -15.41
CA LYS A 665 -8.85 9.19 -14.65
C LYS A 665 -7.70 9.69 -15.55
N GLU A 666 -7.91 9.74 -16.87
CA GLU A 666 -6.94 10.09 -17.91
C GLU A 666 -7.57 11.11 -18.89
N PRO A 667 -7.71 12.39 -18.50
CA PRO A 667 -8.45 13.39 -19.26
C PRO A 667 -7.80 13.75 -20.61
N ALA A 668 -6.55 13.34 -20.85
CA ALA A 668 -5.80 13.60 -22.06
C ALA A 668 -6.02 12.56 -23.18
N LEU A 669 -6.75 11.48 -22.92
CA LEU A 669 -7.08 10.49 -23.96
C LEU A 669 -7.91 11.11 -25.09
N LYS A 670 -7.68 10.66 -26.31
CA LYS A 670 -8.34 11.18 -27.52
C LYS A 670 -9.52 10.37 -27.99
N ALA A 671 -9.54 9.07 -27.72
CA ALA A 671 -10.60 8.20 -28.22
C ALA A 671 -10.68 6.90 -27.41
N LEU A 672 -11.88 6.30 -27.37
CA LEU A 672 -12.13 4.96 -26.85
C LEU A 672 -12.79 4.08 -27.91
N VAL A 673 -12.37 2.82 -28.00
CA VAL A 673 -13.03 1.77 -28.80
C VAL A 673 -13.48 0.66 -27.85
N LEU A 674 -14.77 0.36 -27.84
CA LEU A 674 -15.39 -0.65 -26.99
C LEU A 674 -15.92 -1.77 -27.89
N MET A 675 -15.24 -2.92 -27.89
CA MET A 675 -15.63 -4.11 -28.62
C MET A 675 -16.38 -5.06 -27.69
N ALA A 676 -17.66 -5.33 -27.96
CA ALA A 676 -18.52 -6.16 -27.10
C ALA A 676 -18.52 -5.71 -25.62
N GLY A 677 -18.47 -4.39 -25.39
CA GLY A 677 -18.37 -3.79 -24.07
C GLY A 677 -19.71 -3.81 -23.31
N PRO A 678 -19.75 -4.25 -22.04
CA PRO A 678 -20.99 -4.32 -21.25
C PRO A 678 -21.75 -2.99 -21.13
N GLY A 679 -23.05 -3.01 -21.43
CA GLY A 679 -23.99 -1.90 -21.20
C GLY A 679 -24.91 -2.09 -20.00
N LYS A 680 -24.71 -3.16 -19.22
CA LYS A 680 -25.45 -3.53 -18.01
C LYS A 680 -24.49 -3.88 -16.87
N GLY A 681 -24.98 -3.85 -15.64
CA GLY A 681 -24.17 -4.25 -14.47
C GLY A 681 -23.72 -5.70 -14.55
N GLY A 682 -22.55 -6.03 -13.99
CA GLY A 682 -21.96 -7.36 -14.10
C GLY A 682 -22.87 -8.49 -13.56
N ARG A 683 -23.74 -8.19 -12.59
CA ARG A 683 -24.74 -9.16 -12.11
C ARG A 683 -25.74 -9.55 -13.17
N GLU A 684 -26.27 -8.60 -13.93
CA GLU A 684 -27.21 -8.88 -15.02
C GLU A 684 -26.53 -9.66 -16.15
N ILE A 685 -25.30 -9.28 -16.51
CA ILE A 685 -24.49 -9.99 -17.50
C ILE A 685 -24.28 -11.45 -17.08
N LEU A 686 -23.81 -11.68 -15.85
CA LEU A 686 -23.50 -13.03 -15.38
C LEU A 686 -24.76 -13.88 -15.20
N THR A 687 -25.87 -13.28 -14.73
CA THR A 687 -27.16 -13.97 -14.68
C THR A 687 -27.60 -14.40 -16.07
N PHE A 688 -27.51 -13.52 -17.08
CA PHE A 688 -27.83 -13.85 -18.45
C PHE A 688 -26.94 -14.98 -18.99
N GLN A 689 -25.61 -14.87 -18.86
CA GLN A 689 -24.68 -15.88 -19.36
C GLN A 689 -24.90 -17.26 -18.72
N LEU A 690 -25.06 -17.33 -17.39
CA LEU A 690 -25.33 -18.59 -16.70
C LEU A 690 -26.70 -19.18 -17.07
N THR A 691 -27.71 -18.34 -17.24
CA THR A 691 -29.04 -18.76 -17.72
C THR A 691 -28.95 -19.31 -19.13
N ASN A 692 -28.23 -18.62 -20.02
CA ASN A 692 -28.05 -19.03 -21.40
C ASN A 692 -27.33 -20.39 -21.51
N LEU A 693 -26.27 -20.59 -20.72
CA LEU A 693 -25.56 -21.88 -20.64
C LEU A 693 -26.47 -23.00 -20.12
N ALA A 694 -27.22 -22.78 -19.03
CA ALA A 694 -28.08 -23.81 -18.44
C ALA A 694 -29.28 -24.16 -19.35
N THR A 695 -29.84 -23.18 -20.05
CA THR A 695 -30.99 -23.38 -20.95
C THR A 695 -30.61 -24.18 -22.20
N HIS A 696 -29.43 -23.93 -22.77
CA HIS A 696 -28.93 -24.59 -23.98
C HIS A 696 -28.11 -25.86 -23.70
N ASP A 697 -27.93 -26.24 -22.43
CA ASP A 697 -27.32 -27.51 -22.07
C ASP A 697 -28.30 -28.67 -22.35
N THR A 698 -28.08 -29.35 -23.48
CA THR A 698 -28.87 -30.51 -23.92
C THR A 698 -28.59 -31.77 -23.09
N SER A 699 -27.56 -31.76 -22.23
CA SER A 699 -27.26 -32.88 -21.31
C SER A 699 -28.13 -32.85 -20.05
N LEU A 700 -28.76 -31.72 -19.73
CA LEU A 700 -29.62 -31.58 -18.56
C LEU A 700 -31.05 -32.07 -18.84
N THR A 701 -31.56 -32.90 -17.93
CA THR A 701 -32.99 -33.22 -17.86
C THR A 701 -33.78 -31.98 -17.39
N GLY A 702 -35.10 -31.92 -17.67
CA GLY A 702 -35.94 -30.78 -17.29
C GLY A 702 -35.78 -30.38 -15.81
N ALA A 703 -35.94 -31.33 -14.89
CA ALA A 703 -35.77 -31.08 -13.46
C ALA A 703 -34.37 -30.61 -13.06
N LYS A 704 -33.30 -31.11 -13.70
CA LYS A 704 -31.92 -30.66 -13.43
C LYS A 704 -31.67 -29.25 -13.96
N ARG A 705 -32.27 -28.91 -15.11
CA ARG A 705 -32.22 -27.56 -15.68
C ARG A 705 -32.92 -26.55 -14.76
N ASP A 706 -34.13 -26.87 -14.29
CA ASP A 706 -34.87 -26.01 -13.38
C ASP A 706 -34.11 -25.78 -12.06
N ALA A 707 -33.51 -26.84 -11.51
CA ALA A 707 -32.67 -26.73 -10.32
C ALA A 707 -31.41 -25.88 -10.57
N ALA A 708 -30.74 -26.04 -11.73
CA ALA A 708 -29.59 -25.24 -12.09
C ALA A 708 -29.94 -23.76 -12.23
N LEU A 709 -31.07 -23.44 -12.88
CA LEU A 709 -31.58 -22.08 -13.05
C LEU A 709 -31.93 -21.43 -11.70
N ALA A 710 -32.63 -22.16 -10.82
CA ALA A 710 -32.99 -21.67 -9.49
C ALA A 710 -31.76 -21.39 -8.60
N ALA A 711 -30.65 -22.10 -8.82
CA ALA A 711 -29.41 -21.93 -8.05
C ALA A 711 -28.52 -20.75 -8.50
N ILE A 712 -28.80 -20.13 -9.66
CA ILE A 712 -27.94 -19.08 -10.24
C ILE A 712 -27.72 -17.90 -9.27
N PRO A 713 -28.73 -17.30 -8.63
CA PRO A 713 -28.51 -16.16 -7.73
C PRO A 713 -27.56 -16.51 -6.58
N ALA A 714 -27.77 -17.66 -5.93
CA ALA A 714 -26.93 -18.12 -4.83
C ALA A 714 -25.50 -18.43 -5.28
N ARG A 715 -25.32 -18.98 -6.49
CA ARG A 715 -24.02 -19.22 -7.10
C ARG A 715 -23.28 -17.91 -7.38
N ILE A 716 -23.96 -16.90 -7.92
CA ILE A 716 -23.38 -15.57 -8.15
C ILE A 716 -22.96 -14.93 -6.82
N ASP A 717 -23.81 -14.98 -5.79
CA ASP A 717 -23.48 -14.43 -4.47
C ASP A 717 -22.30 -15.16 -3.82
N SER A 718 -22.19 -16.48 -4.03
CA SER A 718 -21.04 -17.25 -3.58
C SER A 718 -19.75 -16.83 -4.28
N LEU A 719 -19.78 -16.66 -5.60
CA LEU A 719 -18.62 -16.21 -6.38
C LEU A 719 -18.21 -14.78 -5.99
N ALA A 720 -19.19 -13.89 -5.74
CA ALA A 720 -18.94 -12.52 -5.28
C ALA A 720 -18.15 -12.46 -3.96
N ARG A 721 -18.43 -13.40 -3.04
CA ARG A 721 -17.76 -13.46 -1.73
C ARG A 721 -16.37 -14.08 -1.78
N SER A 722 -16.15 -15.02 -2.71
CA SER A 722 -14.90 -15.81 -2.77
C SER A 722 -13.87 -15.25 -3.74
N ASN A 723 -14.26 -14.37 -4.67
CA ASN A 723 -13.39 -13.81 -5.70
C ASN A 723 -13.50 -12.27 -5.72
N PRO A 724 -12.43 -11.52 -5.39
CA PRO A 724 -12.43 -10.05 -5.39
C PRO A 724 -12.84 -9.42 -6.72
N TRP A 725 -12.33 -9.95 -7.84
CA TRP A 725 -12.71 -9.52 -9.19
C TRP A 725 -14.22 -9.66 -9.38
N MET A 726 -14.79 -10.80 -9.00
CA MET A 726 -16.23 -11.03 -9.11
C MET A 726 -17.03 -10.03 -8.26
N GLY A 727 -16.61 -9.78 -7.01
CA GLY A 727 -17.25 -8.79 -6.15
C GLY A 727 -17.26 -7.39 -6.78
N TYR A 728 -16.16 -6.97 -7.39
CA TYR A 728 -16.06 -5.69 -8.09
C TYR A 728 -16.94 -5.66 -9.35
N PHE A 729 -16.77 -6.64 -10.24
CA PHE A 729 -17.49 -6.72 -11.51
C PHE A 729 -19.02 -6.68 -11.31
N LEU A 730 -19.53 -7.41 -10.30
CA LEU A 730 -20.96 -7.46 -10.00
C LEU A 730 -21.52 -6.16 -9.42
N SER A 731 -20.71 -5.37 -8.72
CA SER A 731 -21.13 -4.09 -8.11
C SER A 731 -20.92 -2.88 -9.01
N TYR A 732 -20.17 -3.04 -10.10
CA TYR A 732 -19.84 -1.97 -11.03
C TYR A 732 -21.00 -1.62 -11.97
N ASP A 733 -21.31 -0.34 -12.10
CA ASP A 733 -22.27 0.21 -13.07
C ASP A 733 -21.53 0.86 -14.26
N PRO A 734 -21.49 0.22 -15.45
CA PRO A 734 -20.84 0.79 -16.63
C PRO A 734 -21.56 2.03 -17.18
N LEU A 735 -22.87 2.16 -16.99
CA LEU A 735 -23.61 3.33 -17.49
C LEU A 735 -23.29 4.58 -16.66
N ALA A 736 -23.11 4.45 -15.34
CA ALA A 736 -22.65 5.56 -14.50
C ALA A 736 -21.30 6.11 -14.97
N THR A 737 -20.36 5.23 -15.32
CA THR A 737 -19.06 5.62 -15.84
C THR A 737 -19.15 6.22 -17.23
N ALA A 738 -19.93 5.61 -18.14
CA ALA A 738 -20.13 6.11 -19.50
C ALA A 738 -20.63 7.57 -19.52
N ARG A 739 -21.55 7.92 -18.60
CA ARG A 739 -22.04 9.30 -18.42
C ARG A 739 -20.98 10.32 -18.02
N ARG A 740 -19.75 9.92 -17.70
CA ARG A 740 -18.67 10.84 -17.33
C ARG A 740 -17.70 11.12 -18.49
N ILE A 741 -17.83 10.38 -19.59
CA ILE A 741 -16.86 10.41 -20.69
C ILE A 741 -17.30 11.39 -21.79
N LYS A 742 -16.39 12.31 -22.14
CA LYS A 742 -16.65 13.40 -23.11
C LYS A 742 -15.80 13.31 -24.38
N ILE A 743 -14.92 12.33 -24.49
CA ILE A 743 -14.05 12.11 -25.65
C ILE A 743 -14.75 11.20 -26.67
N PRO A 744 -14.36 11.21 -27.95
CA PRO A 744 -14.92 10.31 -28.97
C PRO A 744 -14.96 8.84 -28.53
N VAL A 745 -16.08 8.16 -28.78
CA VAL A 745 -16.30 6.74 -28.43
C VAL A 745 -16.85 5.98 -29.63
N LEU A 746 -16.23 4.84 -29.93
CA LEU A 746 -16.75 3.83 -30.88
C LEU A 746 -17.23 2.61 -30.10
N ILE A 747 -18.51 2.26 -30.27
CA ILE A 747 -19.11 1.05 -29.69
C ILE A 747 -19.34 0.05 -30.82
N LEU A 748 -18.76 -1.13 -30.70
CA LEU A 748 -18.89 -2.23 -31.65
C LEU A 748 -19.54 -3.43 -30.96
N ASN A 749 -20.47 -4.11 -31.63
CA ASN A 749 -21.06 -5.37 -31.14
C ASN A 749 -21.36 -6.31 -32.31
N GLY A 750 -21.31 -7.62 -32.08
CA GLY A 750 -21.87 -8.60 -33.00
C GLY A 750 -23.39 -8.72 -32.81
N SER A 751 -24.15 -8.93 -33.89
CA SER A 751 -25.62 -9.07 -33.82
C SER A 751 -26.07 -10.40 -33.22
N THR A 752 -25.21 -11.42 -33.20
CA THR A 752 -25.49 -12.74 -32.60
C THR A 752 -24.76 -12.93 -31.26
N ASP A 753 -24.09 -11.90 -30.72
CA ASP A 753 -23.40 -11.98 -29.43
C ASP A 753 -24.34 -12.42 -28.30
N GLN A 754 -24.04 -13.57 -27.69
CA GLN A 754 -24.77 -14.14 -26.55
C GLN A 754 -24.01 -14.05 -25.22
N GLN A 755 -23.03 -13.17 -25.10
CA GLN A 755 -22.32 -12.87 -23.85
C GLN A 755 -22.55 -11.41 -23.44
N VAL A 756 -22.49 -10.49 -24.39
CA VAL A 756 -22.87 -9.09 -24.26
C VAL A 756 -23.84 -8.75 -25.40
N THR A 757 -25.12 -8.97 -25.14
CA THR A 757 -26.14 -8.91 -26.20
C THR A 757 -26.24 -7.52 -26.83
N PRO A 758 -26.50 -7.44 -28.16
CA PRO A 758 -26.57 -6.17 -28.88
C PRO A 758 -27.71 -5.25 -28.40
N GLU A 759 -28.72 -5.77 -27.68
CA GLU A 759 -29.78 -4.93 -27.10
C GLU A 759 -29.27 -3.93 -26.05
N GLN A 760 -28.06 -4.14 -25.52
CA GLN A 760 -27.43 -3.24 -24.55
C GLN A 760 -26.85 -1.98 -25.20
N VAL A 761 -26.52 -2.05 -26.49
CA VAL A 761 -25.80 -1.01 -27.23
C VAL A 761 -26.54 0.34 -27.22
N PRO A 762 -27.87 0.42 -27.44
CA PRO A 762 -28.58 1.70 -27.39
C PRO A 762 -28.49 2.39 -26.01
N ALA A 763 -28.59 1.62 -24.92
CA ALA A 763 -28.50 2.15 -23.56
C ALA A 763 -27.09 2.68 -23.24
N LEU A 764 -26.06 1.94 -23.63
CA LEU A 764 -24.67 2.36 -23.47
C LEU A 764 -24.37 3.62 -24.29
N ALA A 765 -24.79 3.67 -25.56
CA ALA A 765 -24.62 4.84 -26.41
C ALA A 765 -25.36 6.08 -25.87
N ALA A 766 -26.58 5.89 -25.36
CA ALA A 766 -27.34 6.96 -24.70
C ALA A 766 -26.63 7.48 -23.44
N ALA A 767 -26.03 6.59 -22.64
CA ALA A 767 -25.28 6.97 -21.45
C ALA A 767 -24.05 7.82 -21.80
N PHE A 768 -23.27 7.47 -22.83
CA PHE A 768 -22.17 8.32 -23.30
C PHE A 768 -22.65 9.69 -23.78
N ARG A 769 -23.77 9.75 -24.51
CA ARG A 769 -24.34 11.03 -25.00
C ARG A 769 -24.91 11.91 -23.88
N ALA A 770 -25.32 11.32 -22.75
CA ALA A 770 -26.02 12.04 -21.68
C ALA A 770 -25.23 13.20 -21.05
N ALA A 771 -23.89 13.17 -21.08
CA ALA A 771 -23.04 14.25 -20.59
C ALA A 771 -22.51 15.20 -21.68
N GLY A 772 -23.21 15.25 -22.81
CA GLY A 772 -22.90 16.15 -23.91
C GLY A 772 -21.81 15.65 -24.86
N ASN A 773 -21.46 14.35 -24.79
CA ASN A 773 -20.58 13.75 -25.79
C ASN A 773 -21.32 13.64 -27.13
N ARG A 774 -20.86 14.41 -28.13
CA ARG A 774 -21.49 14.46 -29.47
C ARG A 774 -20.88 13.46 -30.46
N ASP A 775 -19.77 12.82 -30.11
CA ASP A 775 -19.00 11.94 -31.00
C ASP A 775 -19.05 10.49 -30.50
N VAL A 776 -20.27 9.93 -30.50
CA VAL A 776 -20.54 8.54 -30.12
C VAL A 776 -21.00 7.77 -31.34
N THR A 777 -20.11 6.93 -31.88
CA THR A 777 -20.35 6.09 -33.05
C THR A 777 -20.72 4.68 -32.61
N VAL A 778 -21.73 4.09 -33.24
CA VAL A 778 -22.20 2.72 -32.96
C VAL A 778 -22.15 1.92 -34.25
N LYS A 779 -21.61 0.69 -34.19
CA LYS A 779 -21.76 -0.30 -35.26
C LYS A 779 -22.12 -1.67 -34.66
N VAL A 780 -23.22 -2.24 -35.14
CA VAL A 780 -23.59 -3.62 -34.86
C VAL A 780 -23.39 -4.41 -36.14
N PHE A 781 -22.54 -5.43 -36.11
CA PHE A 781 -22.19 -6.21 -37.30
C PHE A 781 -23.12 -7.42 -37.44
N PRO A 782 -23.74 -7.62 -38.62
CA PRO A 782 -24.66 -8.72 -38.85
C PRO A 782 -23.96 -10.08 -38.80
N ASP A 783 -24.65 -11.07 -38.26
CA ASP A 783 -24.23 -12.48 -38.20
C ASP A 783 -22.88 -12.72 -37.52
N MET A 784 -22.48 -11.84 -36.60
CA MET A 784 -21.24 -11.95 -35.83
C MET A 784 -21.49 -12.16 -34.34
N ASN A 785 -20.70 -13.05 -33.75
CA ASN A 785 -20.75 -13.36 -32.31
C ASN A 785 -19.91 -12.39 -31.47
N HIS A 786 -19.73 -12.73 -30.19
CA HIS A 786 -18.93 -11.95 -29.24
C HIS A 786 -17.48 -11.70 -29.71
N LEU A 787 -16.93 -12.64 -30.48
CA LEU A 787 -15.55 -12.61 -30.96
C LEU A 787 -15.41 -11.87 -32.30
N PHE A 788 -16.49 -11.28 -32.81
CA PHE A 788 -16.55 -10.66 -34.13
C PHE A 788 -16.14 -11.63 -35.26
N ILE A 789 -16.57 -12.89 -35.13
CA ILE A 789 -16.46 -13.94 -36.15
C ILE A 789 -17.87 -14.25 -36.65
N HIS A 790 -18.02 -14.54 -37.95
CA HIS A 790 -19.29 -15.00 -38.50
C HIS A 790 -19.77 -16.30 -37.84
N ASP A 791 -20.92 -16.20 -37.16
CA ASP A 791 -21.53 -17.28 -36.40
C ASP A 791 -23.03 -16.98 -36.21
N PRO A 792 -23.91 -17.60 -37.02
CA PRO A 792 -25.36 -17.40 -36.91
C PRO A 792 -25.95 -17.84 -35.56
N SER A 793 -25.24 -18.72 -34.82
CA SER A 793 -25.67 -19.17 -33.50
C SER A 793 -25.25 -18.18 -32.42
N GLY A 794 -23.98 -17.79 -32.43
CA GLY A 794 -23.38 -16.93 -31.42
C GLY A 794 -23.22 -17.56 -30.04
N TYR A 795 -23.49 -18.87 -29.93
CA TYR A 795 -23.44 -19.59 -28.66
C TYR A 795 -21.98 -19.89 -28.25
N PRO A 796 -21.54 -19.50 -27.03
CA PRO A 796 -20.12 -19.57 -26.65
C PRO A 796 -19.46 -20.95 -26.70
N LEU A 797 -20.21 -22.02 -26.40
CA LEU A 797 -19.65 -23.39 -26.46
C LEU A 797 -19.43 -23.90 -27.89
N GLY A 798 -19.89 -23.15 -28.91
CA GLY A 798 -19.67 -23.47 -30.32
C GLY A 798 -18.37 -22.91 -30.90
N TYR A 799 -17.70 -21.97 -30.22
CA TYR A 799 -16.60 -21.18 -30.80
C TYR A 799 -15.41 -22.02 -31.28
N SER A 800 -15.10 -23.13 -30.59
CA SER A 800 -14.01 -24.03 -30.96
C SER A 800 -14.24 -24.78 -32.28
N LYS A 801 -15.47 -24.77 -32.80
CA LYS A 801 -15.88 -25.44 -34.05
C LYS A 801 -15.99 -24.46 -35.22
N LEU A 802 -15.73 -23.17 -35.01
CA LEU A 802 -15.84 -22.18 -36.07
C LEU A 802 -14.76 -22.43 -37.14
N PRO A 803 -15.13 -22.39 -38.43
CA PRO A 803 -14.20 -22.75 -39.52
C PRO A 803 -13.11 -21.72 -39.74
N ASN A 804 -13.36 -20.45 -39.40
CA ASN A 804 -12.41 -19.34 -39.54
C ASN A 804 -12.34 -18.53 -38.24
N PRO A 805 -11.45 -18.88 -37.30
CA PRO A 805 -11.33 -18.23 -35.99
C PRO A 805 -10.55 -16.92 -36.07
N ARG A 806 -10.96 -15.99 -36.94
CA ARG A 806 -10.33 -14.68 -37.15
C ARG A 806 -11.36 -13.57 -37.07
N VAL A 807 -10.99 -12.43 -36.49
CA VAL A 807 -11.85 -11.25 -36.49
C VAL A 807 -12.12 -10.83 -37.93
N GLU A 808 -13.38 -10.56 -38.26
CA GLU A 808 -13.78 -10.25 -39.61
C GLU A 808 -13.09 -8.95 -40.12
N PRO A 809 -12.60 -8.93 -41.38
CA PRO A 809 -11.87 -7.78 -41.91
C PRO A 809 -12.63 -6.46 -41.84
N GLU A 810 -13.96 -6.49 -41.96
CA GLU A 810 -14.79 -5.27 -41.85
C GLU A 810 -14.78 -4.65 -40.45
N VAL A 811 -14.62 -5.48 -39.41
CA VAL A 811 -14.49 -5.01 -38.02
C VAL A 811 -13.11 -4.39 -37.81
N LEU A 812 -12.05 -5.05 -38.28
CA LEU A 812 -10.68 -4.53 -38.25
C LEU A 812 -10.57 -3.21 -39.01
N GLY A 813 -11.22 -3.10 -40.18
CA GLY A 813 -11.30 -1.88 -40.96
C GLY A 813 -12.07 -0.78 -40.23
N ALA A 814 -13.23 -1.10 -39.65
CA ALA A 814 -14.04 -0.13 -38.91
C ALA A 814 -13.31 0.48 -37.71
N VAL A 815 -12.59 -0.33 -36.93
CA VAL A 815 -11.75 0.13 -35.82
C VAL A 815 -10.65 1.05 -36.35
N ALA A 816 -9.90 0.57 -37.34
CA ALA A 816 -8.69 1.22 -37.77
C ALA A 816 -8.97 2.54 -38.51
N ASP A 817 -9.97 2.56 -39.39
CA ASP A 817 -10.37 3.77 -40.11
C ASP A 817 -10.94 4.83 -39.17
N TRP A 818 -11.71 4.43 -38.15
CA TRP A 818 -12.26 5.35 -37.16
C TRP A 818 -11.15 5.96 -36.28
N LEU A 819 -10.21 5.15 -35.79
CA LEU A 819 -9.06 5.63 -35.02
C LEU A 819 -8.15 6.53 -35.86
N SER A 820 -7.87 6.17 -37.12
CA SER A 820 -7.10 7.02 -38.05
C SER A 820 -7.74 8.36 -38.33
N GLN A 821 -9.05 8.53 -38.13
CA GLN A 821 -9.70 9.83 -38.25
C GLN A 821 -9.61 10.66 -36.96
N ARG A 822 -9.69 10.02 -35.79
CA ARG A 822 -9.73 10.70 -34.48
C ARG A 822 -8.36 10.99 -33.88
N LEU A 823 -7.33 10.28 -34.34
CA LEU A 823 -5.95 10.42 -33.90
C LEU A 823 -5.05 11.16 -34.91
N LYS A 824 -5.65 11.85 -35.88
CA LYS A 824 -4.92 12.71 -36.81
C LYS A 824 -4.44 13.99 -36.16
#